data_AF-A0A2K9AEN7-F1
#
_entry.id   AF-A0A2K9AEN7-F1
#
_cell.length_a   1.000
_cell.length_b   1.000
_cell.length_c   1.000
_cell.angle_alpha   90.00
_cell.angle_beta   90.00
_cell.angle_gamma   90.00
#
_symmetry.space_group_name_H-M   'P 1'
#
loop_
_entity.id
_entity.type
_entity.pdbx_description
1 polymer ?
#
loop_
_entity_poly.entity_id
_entity_poly.type
_entity_poly.pdbx_seq_one_letter_code
_entity_poly.pdbx_strand_id
1 'polypeptide(L)'
;MKIAKLILLLVVLFLIQGCESQNNTQLGLPQIDGLKNIEYTIGDDLPNYLDGVSAVDYLGESITNIIIDDQEVDYQTEGQYNVYYKVEDSYGSKITASIKVQVNEEAQTIDYIAPYFEGVREFYYYIGQEVIDYESMIKAYDNIDGDISENIMFSGHVNFELTGDYEITVTIYDSTGNRTVERFVVHVYDNEEPIISGYNRIYFYIGDENPDYMKLIGAYDQEDGDITHAVVVNDEMVDLNTVGIYPLYYKITDSFGHEVEQVVAVQVEENDDSVNVDDLNVFYINDTHGSILENDDEMGLSRIGNVILDEYDHNPYETLFLSGGDLLQGNVLSNFYYGASMIDMFNYMNLDVFVVGNHEFDWGIETVIEYFDPTTLGTKAEYPLLAANLFYKDTEKRPDFVDAYAIIEKGDLKIGVIGTIGSGLESSISKSRVEDYEFQSPTYWTQYYTDILINEYQVDAIFTINHAVDSYYNEQMALNGSVDAVFNGHTHRTELSLISGVPVLQASSNARALGYLSYVVDSSNKLSLVSYDNLFRSDDTRLLTPHPGLEALIQTYVDQIEPLLNEAILYAADSYDRIALTKFMAEVIRDAAGADIGIHNSGGTRDSLVSGQAITVATTYKIFPFDNQIISVYIKGNEVMSLLYNSSVEYSLKEGLSEFDIDMDAYYWVATNDYVFGNYDEFQVYNDIYYPGVVDRVAFEDELRERAETTTQFIID
;
A
#
# COMPACT_ATOMS: atom_id res chain seq x y z
N MET A 1 45.11 12.52 -78.57
CA MET A 1 45.02 13.60 -79.58
C MET A 1 46.16 14.57 -79.30
N LYS A 2 47.08 14.95 -80.18
CA LYS A 2 47.28 14.73 -81.61
C LYS A 2 48.80 14.83 -81.90
N ILE A 3 49.24 13.97 -82.81
CA ILE A 3 50.50 13.96 -83.56
C ILE A 3 50.61 15.19 -84.48
N ALA A 4 51.83 15.70 -84.69
CA ALA A 4 52.41 16.26 -85.94
C ALA A 4 53.56 17.24 -85.59
N LYS A 5 54.69 17.43 -86.28
CA LYS A 5 55.37 16.98 -87.52
C LYS A 5 56.81 17.57 -87.38
N LEU A 6 57.92 16.85 -87.53
CA LEU A 6 58.62 16.43 -88.76
C LEU A 6 59.38 17.55 -89.54
N ILE A 7 60.71 17.37 -89.69
CA ILE A 7 61.58 17.54 -90.90
C ILE A 7 62.73 18.60 -90.95
N LEU A 8 63.95 18.03 -91.18
CA LEU A 8 65.19 18.43 -91.91
C LEU A 8 65.84 19.82 -91.71
N LEU A 9 67.15 20.07 -91.92
CA LEU A 9 68.44 19.37 -92.18
C LEU A 9 69.27 20.39 -93.03
N LEU A 10 70.62 20.32 -92.92
CA LEU A 10 71.68 20.94 -93.76
C LEU A 10 72.01 22.42 -93.51
N VAL A 11 73.26 22.90 -93.61
CA VAL A 11 74.66 22.38 -93.63
C VAL A 11 75.56 23.64 -93.56
N VAL A 12 76.80 23.54 -93.07
CA VAL A 12 78.08 24.07 -93.67
C VAL A 12 79.18 24.16 -92.58
N LEU A 13 80.28 23.42 -92.82
CA LEU A 13 81.59 23.57 -92.20
C LEU A 13 82.30 24.84 -92.72
N PHE A 14 83.12 25.52 -91.90
CA PHE A 14 84.60 25.44 -91.93
C PHE A 14 85.30 26.56 -91.11
N LEU A 15 86.28 26.13 -90.29
CA LEU A 15 87.52 26.80 -89.80
C LEU A 15 87.49 28.23 -89.23
N ILE A 16 88.10 28.40 -88.04
CA ILE A 16 89.40 29.09 -87.86
C ILE A 16 90.03 28.60 -86.54
N GLN A 17 91.31 28.23 -86.61
CA GLN A 17 92.20 28.01 -85.47
C GLN A 17 92.53 29.33 -84.78
N GLY A 18 92.51 29.33 -83.45
CA GLY A 18 93.13 30.35 -82.62
C GLY A 18 93.53 29.71 -81.29
N CYS A 19 94.83 29.41 -81.15
CA CYS A 19 95.44 29.05 -79.87
C CYS A 19 95.32 30.22 -78.90
N GLU A 20 94.77 30.00 -77.72
CA GLU A 20 95.22 30.69 -76.52
C GLU A 20 95.03 29.76 -75.31
N SER A 21 96.15 29.38 -74.70
CA SER A 21 96.21 28.64 -73.46
C SER A 21 95.72 29.52 -72.31
N GLN A 22 94.48 29.33 -71.88
CA GLN A 22 93.98 29.82 -70.60
C GLN A 22 93.86 28.61 -69.67
N ASN A 23 94.63 28.62 -68.58
CA ASN A 23 94.46 27.70 -67.46
C ASN A 23 93.02 27.84 -66.94
N ASN A 24 92.15 26.90 -67.31
CA ASN A 24 90.82 26.82 -66.74
C ASN A 24 90.94 26.05 -65.42
N THR A 25 91.21 26.78 -64.33
CA THR A 25 91.04 26.23 -62.98
C THR A 25 89.56 25.85 -62.85
N GLN A 26 89.26 24.56 -62.90
CA GLN A 26 87.91 24.06 -62.67
C GLN A 26 87.59 24.33 -61.18
N LEU A 27 86.94 25.45 -60.90
CA LEU A 27 86.43 25.78 -59.56
C LEU A 27 85.43 24.68 -59.16
N GLY A 28 85.63 24.11 -57.97
CA GLY A 28 84.72 23.09 -57.43
C GLY A 28 83.43 23.72 -56.92
N LEU A 29 82.36 22.94 -56.85
CA LEU A 29 81.11 23.39 -56.23
C LEU A 29 81.24 23.40 -54.69
N PRO A 30 80.54 24.30 -53.99
CA PRO A 30 80.43 24.25 -52.54
C PRO A 30 79.70 22.98 -52.07
N GLN A 31 79.98 22.55 -50.85
CA GLN A 31 79.36 21.39 -50.20
C GLN A 31 78.48 21.85 -49.03
N ILE A 32 77.32 21.21 -48.86
CA ILE A 32 76.42 21.38 -47.72
C ILE A 32 76.41 20.08 -46.91
N ASP A 33 76.70 20.17 -45.63
CA ASP A 33 76.70 19.04 -44.69
C ASP A 33 75.64 19.23 -43.60
N GLY A 34 75.21 18.12 -42.99
CA GLY A 34 74.26 18.13 -41.88
C GLY A 34 72.78 18.07 -42.27
N LEU A 35 72.47 17.96 -43.56
CA LEU A 35 71.10 17.85 -44.06
C LEU A 35 70.43 16.56 -43.58
N LYS A 36 69.30 16.69 -42.88
CA LYS A 36 68.46 15.57 -42.40
C LYS A 36 67.00 15.87 -42.70
N ASN A 37 66.24 14.83 -43.03
CA ASN A 37 64.79 14.95 -43.09
C ASN A 37 64.22 15.22 -41.70
N ILE A 38 63.11 15.94 -41.65
CA ILE A 38 62.44 16.38 -40.42
C ILE A 38 61.02 15.81 -40.39
N GLU A 39 60.57 15.39 -39.22
CA GLU A 39 59.16 15.10 -38.96
C GLU A 39 58.58 16.24 -38.11
N TYR A 40 57.38 16.70 -38.46
CA TYR A 40 56.67 17.80 -37.82
C TYR A 40 55.21 17.39 -37.60
N THR A 41 54.69 17.63 -36.40
CA THR A 41 53.27 17.41 -36.08
C THR A 41 52.54 18.75 -36.15
N ILE A 42 51.37 18.79 -36.80
CA ILE A 42 50.59 20.03 -36.95
C ILE A 42 50.24 20.58 -35.56
N GLY A 43 50.74 21.78 -35.24
CA GLY A 43 50.53 22.44 -33.95
C GLY A 43 51.80 22.64 -33.13
N ASP A 44 52.88 21.91 -33.44
CA ASP A 44 54.19 22.07 -32.81
C ASP A 44 54.90 23.38 -33.23
N ASP A 45 55.94 23.75 -32.49
CA ASP A 45 56.85 24.83 -32.90
C ASP A 45 57.53 24.50 -34.25
N LEU A 46 57.64 25.49 -35.14
CA LEU A 46 58.21 25.28 -36.47
C LEU A 46 59.67 24.79 -36.42
N PRO A 47 60.09 23.86 -37.29
CA PRO A 47 61.45 23.32 -37.28
C PRO A 47 62.52 24.37 -37.57
N ASN A 48 63.65 24.30 -36.84
CA ASN A 48 64.81 25.12 -37.14
C ASN A 48 65.71 24.45 -38.21
N TYR A 49 65.53 24.86 -39.46
CA TYR A 49 66.24 24.31 -40.61
C TYR A 49 67.76 24.53 -40.65
N LEU A 50 68.31 25.46 -39.85
CA LEU A 50 69.76 25.68 -39.78
C LEU A 50 70.45 24.82 -38.72
N ASP A 51 69.70 24.13 -37.85
CA ASP A 51 70.30 23.36 -36.78
C ASP A 51 71.16 22.21 -37.32
N GLY A 52 72.44 22.21 -36.96
CA GLY A 52 73.43 21.25 -37.45
C GLY A 52 73.80 21.35 -38.92
N VAL A 53 73.29 22.32 -39.69
CA VAL A 53 73.61 22.51 -41.12
C VAL A 53 74.80 23.46 -41.28
N SER A 54 75.76 23.07 -42.12
CA SER A 54 76.93 23.90 -42.45
C SER A 54 77.27 23.80 -43.93
N ALA A 55 77.98 24.81 -44.46
CA ALA A 55 78.45 24.80 -45.83
C ALA A 55 79.90 25.28 -45.93
N VAL A 56 80.65 24.69 -46.86
CA VAL A 56 82.03 25.05 -47.18
C VAL A 56 82.22 25.20 -48.68
N ASP A 57 83.15 26.05 -49.11
CA ASP A 57 83.57 26.13 -50.50
C ASP A 57 84.49 24.96 -50.89
N TYR A 58 84.92 24.90 -52.16
CA TYR A 58 85.78 23.83 -52.64
C TYR A 58 87.19 23.82 -52.03
N LEU A 59 87.60 24.89 -51.35
CA LEU A 59 88.86 25.00 -50.60
C LEU A 59 88.67 24.63 -49.11
N GLY A 60 87.44 24.39 -48.67
CA GLY A 60 87.08 24.07 -47.29
C GLY A 60 86.85 25.30 -46.42
N GLU A 61 86.73 26.50 -46.99
CA GLU A 61 86.40 27.71 -46.24
C GLU A 61 84.88 27.78 -45.97
N SER A 62 84.49 28.17 -44.76
CA SER A 62 83.08 28.19 -44.35
C SER A 62 82.28 29.26 -45.09
N ILE A 63 81.13 28.86 -45.63
CA ILE A 63 80.15 29.75 -46.23
C ILE A 63 79.05 30.01 -45.21
N THR A 64 78.95 31.26 -44.74
CA THR A 64 77.99 31.65 -43.70
C THR A 64 76.60 31.95 -44.23
N ASN A 65 76.45 32.14 -45.54
CA ASN A 65 75.18 32.50 -46.17
C ASN A 65 74.51 31.27 -46.80
N ILE A 66 73.72 30.57 -46.00
CA ILE A 66 72.86 29.46 -46.45
C ILE A 66 71.44 29.99 -46.51
N ILE A 67 70.85 30.02 -47.72
CA ILE A 67 69.48 30.48 -47.92
C ILE A 67 68.55 29.26 -47.86
N ILE A 68 67.57 29.28 -46.98
CA ILE A 68 66.53 28.25 -46.86
C ILE A 68 65.26 28.73 -47.55
N ASP A 69 64.64 27.82 -48.31
CA ASP A 69 63.41 28.03 -49.03
C ASP A 69 62.44 26.88 -48.70
N ASP A 70 61.54 27.15 -47.76
CA ASP A 70 60.51 26.24 -47.25
C ASP A 70 59.10 26.61 -47.73
N GLN A 71 58.98 27.47 -48.74
CA GLN A 71 57.69 27.98 -49.23
C GLN A 71 56.75 26.88 -49.76
N GLU A 72 57.28 25.69 -50.06
CA GLU A 72 56.48 24.54 -50.48
C GLU A 72 55.91 23.76 -49.28
N VAL A 73 56.36 23.99 -48.05
CA VAL A 73 55.88 23.28 -46.87
C VAL A 73 54.58 23.90 -46.36
N ASP A 74 53.51 23.13 -46.41
CA ASP A 74 52.24 23.48 -45.78
C ASP A 74 52.15 22.82 -44.41
N TYR A 75 52.45 23.56 -43.35
CA TYR A 75 52.42 23.08 -41.96
C TYR A 75 51.02 22.89 -41.39
N GLN A 76 49.97 23.05 -42.20
CA GLN A 76 48.58 22.85 -41.82
C GLN A 76 47.92 21.68 -42.56
N THR A 77 48.66 21.02 -43.47
CA THR A 77 48.14 19.91 -44.25
C THR A 77 49.08 18.71 -44.13
N GLU A 78 48.53 17.52 -43.81
CA GLU A 78 49.31 16.28 -43.77
C GLU A 78 49.95 16.01 -45.15
N GLY A 79 51.26 15.77 -45.16
CA GLY A 79 51.97 15.58 -46.42
C GLY A 79 53.49 15.59 -46.29
N GLN A 80 54.15 15.26 -47.39
CA GLN A 80 55.62 15.26 -47.46
C GLN A 80 56.09 16.35 -48.41
N TYR A 81 56.76 17.35 -47.87
CA TYR A 81 57.16 18.57 -48.56
C TYR A 81 58.69 18.66 -48.68
N ASN A 82 59.18 19.43 -49.65
CA ASN A 82 60.62 19.66 -49.81
C ASN A 82 61.01 21.04 -49.26
N VAL A 83 62.14 21.09 -48.55
CA VAL A 83 62.81 22.33 -48.17
C VAL A 83 64.13 22.40 -48.89
N TYR A 84 64.42 23.53 -49.54
CA TYR A 84 65.64 23.70 -50.34
C TYR A 84 66.65 24.60 -49.65
N TYR A 85 67.91 24.17 -49.68
CA TYR A 85 69.07 24.89 -49.19
C TYR A 85 69.89 25.37 -50.39
N LYS A 86 70.07 26.68 -50.52
CA LYS A 86 70.80 27.32 -51.61
C LYS A 86 72.05 27.99 -51.04
N VAL A 87 73.21 27.62 -51.55
CA VAL A 87 74.51 28.18 -51.13
C VAL A 87 75.25 28.70 -52.35
N GLU A 88 75.85 29.88 -52.20
CA GLU A 88 76.73 30.52 -53.19
C GLU A 88 78.07 30.86 -52.52
N ASP A 89 79.17 30.40 -53.11
CA ASP A 89 80.51 30.71 -52.63
C ASP A 89 80.98 32.13 -53.04
N SER A 90 82.13 32.57 -52.52
CA SER A 90 82.70 33.88 -52.84
C SER A 90 83.20 34.01 -54.28
N TYR A 91 83.28 32.90 -55.01
CA TYR A 91 83.66 32.81 -56.42
C TYR A 91 82.44 32.77 -57.37
N GLY A 92 81.21 32.73 -56.81
CA GLY A 92 79.94 32.72 -57.54
C GLY A 92 79.40 31.33 -57.91
N SER A 93 80.00 30.25 -57.41
CA SER A 93 79.52 28.88 -57.62
C SER A 93 78.31 28.61 -56.73
N LYS A 94 77.24 28.01 -57.29
CA LYS A 94 75.97 27.76 -56.58
C LYS A 94 75.65 26.28 -56.50
N ILE A 95 75.16 25.83 -55.35
CA ILE A 95 74.55 24.51 -55.18
C ILE A 95 73.18 24.65 -54.51
N THR A 96 72.26 23.77 -54.90
CA THR A 96 70.97 23.57 -54.23
C THR A 96 70.88 22.13 -53.77
N ALA A 97 70.56 21.92 -52.50
CA ALA A 97 70.19 20.62 -51.94
C ALA A 97 68.79 20.70 -51.33
N SER A 98 68.14 19.56 -51.10
CA SER A 98 66.85 19.53 -50.43
C SER A 98 66.75 18.43 -49.38
N ILE A 99 65.97 18.70 -48.35
CA ILE A 99 65.48 17.70 -47.38
C ILE A 99 63.98 17.53 -47.54
N LYS A 100 63.45 16.48 -46.94
CA LYS A 100 62.01 16.28 -46.81
C LYS A 100 61.53 16.61 -45.42
N VAL A 101 60.39 17.30 -45.34
CA VAL A 101 59.61 17.52 -44.12
C VAL A 101 58.34 16.70 -44.23
N GLN A 102 58.16 15.75 -43.31
CA GLN A 102 56.94 14.96 -43.17
C GLN A 102 56.05 15.64 -42.13
N VAL A 103 54.91 16.20 -42.59
CA VAL A 103 53.88 16.82 -41.75
C VAL A 103 52.84 15.78 -41.41
N ASN A 104 52.60 15.55 -40.11
CA ASN A 104 51.66 14.55 -39.59
C ASN A 104 50.53 15.24 -38.79
N GLU A 105 49.30 14.71 -38.88
CA GLU A 105 48.20 15.10 -37.97
C GLU A 105 48.35 14.44 -36.59
N GLU A 106 47.91 15.12 -35.54
CA GLU A 106 47.88 14.58 -34.17
C GLU A 106 46.78 13.50 -34.05
N ALA A 107 47.13 12.32 -33.53
CA ALA A 107 46.18 11.21 -33.41
C ALA A 107 45.16 11.49 -32.29
N GLN A 108 43.88 11.64 -32.63
CA GLN A 108 42.80 11.69 -31.64
C GLN A 108 42.65 10.33 -30.95
N THR A 109 42.73 10.32 -29.62
CA THR A 109 42.34 9.16 -28.80
C THR A 109 40.83 9.04 -28.82
N ILE A 110 40.30 7.98 -29.43
CA ILE A 110 38.86 7.73 -29.43
C ILE A 110 38.51 7.03 -28.11
N ASP A 111 37.74 7.70 -27.26
CA ASP A 111 37.14 7.09 -26.07
C ASP A 111 35.83 6.38 -26.44
N TYR A 112 35.66 5.18 -25.93
CA TYR A 112 34.44 4.39 -26.09
C TYR A 112 33.84 3.97 -24.74
N ILE A 113 34.48 4.36 -23.63
CA ILE A 113 34.04 4.02 -22.29
C ILE A 113 33.14 5.17 -21.83
N ALA A 114 31.94 4.82 -21.37
CA ALA A 114 31.02 5.82 -20.84
C ALA A 114 31.39 6.18 -19.40
N PRO A 115 31.13 7.43 -18.98
CA PRO A 115 31.34 7.88 -17.60
C PRO A 115 30.51 7.06 -16.60
N TYR A 116 30.84 7.11 -15.32
CA TYR A 116 30.07 6.44 -14.26
C TYR A 116 29.74 7.39 -13.10
N PHE A 117 28.69 7.07 -12.34
CA PHE A 117 28.28 7.83 -11.17
C PHE A 117 28.81 7.21 -9.86
N GLU A 118 29.05 8.06 -8.87
CA GLU A 118 29.21 7.68 -7.46
C GLU A 118 28.15 8.42 -6.63
N GLY A 119 27.60 7.72 -5.62
CA GLY A 119 26.67 8.32 -4.65
C GLY A 119 25.20 8.27 -5.04
N VAL A 120 24.85 7.74 -6.22
CA VAL A 120 23.46 7.46 -6.62
C VAL A 120 22.90 6.36 -5.74
N ARG A 121 21.84 6.69 -5.00
CA ARG A 121 21.09 5.81 -4.09
C ARG A 121 19.70 6.41 -3.86
N GLU A 122 18.82 5.66 -3.22
CA GLU A 122 17.55 6.19 -2.73
C GLU A 122 17.77 7.19 -1.58
N PHE A 123 16.94 8.21 -1.51
CA PHE A 123 16.93 9.22 -0.45
C PHE A 123 15.58 9.25 0.23
N TYR A 124 15.57 9.47 1.54
CA TYR A 124 14.35 9.52 2.36
C TYR A 124 14.29 10.88 3.06
N TYR A 125 13.14 11.52 3.03
CA TYR A 125 12.88 12.83 3.63
C TYR A 125 11.52 12.82 4.30
N TYR A 126 11.44 13.37 5.51
CA TYR A 126 10.18 13.57 6.23
C TYR A 126 9.83 15.05 6.20
N ILE A 127 8.57 15.37 5.88
CA ILE A 127 8.09 16.75 5.73
C ILE A 127 8.38 17.56 7.01
N GLY A 128 8.94 18.76 6.85
CA GLY A 128 9.33 19.63 7.97
C GLY A 128 10.79 19.51 8.42
N GLN A 129 11.55 18.52 7.92
CA GLN A 129 13.00 18.44 8.12
C GLN A 129 13.76 19.47 7.25
N GLU A 130 15.07 19.61 7.48
CA GLU A 130 15.95 20.35 6.57
C GLU A 130 16.06 19.60 5.23
N VAL A 131 15.70 20.26 4.13
CA VAL A 131 15.64 19.65 2.79
C VAL A 131 17.00 19.05 2.39
N ILE A 132 16.96 17.80 1.93
CA ILE A 132 18.14 17.06 1.51
C ILE A 132 18.71 17.57 0.18
N ASP A 133 20.00 17.97 0.19
CA ASP A 133 20.74 18.38 -1.01
C ASP A 133 21.39 17.15 -1.69
N TYR A 134 20.57 16.31 -2.31
CA TYR A 134 21.05 15.10 -3.00
C TYR A 134 21.93 15.41 -4.21
N GLU A 135 21.77 16.58 -4.85
CA GLU A 135 22.56 16.97 -6.02
C GLU A 135 24.05 17.13 -5.65
N SER A 136 24.33 17.71 -4.49
CA SER A 136 25.71 17.85 -3.99
C SER A 136 26.40 16.51 -3.67
N MET A 137 25.61 15.48 -3.37
CA MET A 137 26.07 14.15 -2.93
C MET A 137 26.44 13.22 -4.08
N ILE A 138 26.01 13.52 -5.31
CA ILE A 138 26.29 12.70 -6.49
C ILE A 138 27.53 13.26 -7.20
N LYS A 139 28.41 12.36 -7.65
CA LYS A 139 29.62 12.65 -8.42
C LYS A 139 29.66 11.82 -9.69
N ALA A 140 30.37 12.29 -10.70
CA ALA A 140 30.54 11.59 -11.97
C ALA A 140 31.99 11.63 -12.43
N TYR A 141 32.49 10.50 -12.91
CA TYR A 141 33.87 10.34 -13.34
C TYR A 141 33.97 9.60 -14.68
N ASP A 142 35.02 9.92 -15.42
CA ASP A 142 35.39 9.27 -16.67
C ASP A 142 36.89 8.92 -16.70
N ASN A 143 37.28 7.91 -17.49
CA ASN A 143 38.67 7.47 -17.59
C ASN A 143 39.60 8.44 -18.34
N ILE A 144 39.09 9.28 -19.24
CA ILE A 144 39.87 10.31 -19.94
C ILE A 144 39.56 11.71 -19.38
N ASP A 145 38.29 12.04 -19.15
CA ASP A 145 37.90 13.39 -18.72
C ASP A 145 38.04 13.63 -17.20
N GLY A 146 38.21 12.56 -16.40
CA GLY A 146 38.38 12.68 -14.94
C GLY A 146 37.08 13.03 -14.22
N ASP A 147 37.12 13.96 -13.27
CA ASP A 147 35.92 14.41 -12.53
C ASP A 147 35.11 15.38 -13.40
N ILE A 148 33.92 14.95 -13.79
CA ILE A 148 32.99 15.71 -14.63
C ILE A 148 31.68 16.01 -13.87
N SER A 149 31.72 15.98 -12.54
CA SER A 149 30.53 16.16 -11.67
C SER A 149 29.79 17.47 -11.89
N GLU A 150 30.47 18.53 -12.34
CA GLU A 150 29.84 19.82 -12.65
C GLU A 150 28.91 19.77 -13.88
N ASN A 151 29.00 18.71 -14.70
CA ASN A 151 28.24 18.54 -15.94
C ASN A 151 27.06 17.58 -15.79
N ILE A 152 26.77 17.11 -14.56
CA ILE A 152 25.62 16.23 -14.31
C ILE A 152 24.34 17.00 -14.58
N MET A 153 23.44 16.38 -15.34
CA MET A 153 22.11 16.90 -15.63
C MET A 153 21.07 16.11 -14.84
N PHE A 154 20.29 16.83 -14.03
CA PHE A 154 19.17 16.28 -13.29
C PHE A 154 17.85 16.56 -14.05
N SER A 155 16.98 15.57 -14.11
CA SER A 155 15.64 15.67 -14.69
C SER A 155 14.64 14.96 -13.78
N GLY A 156 13.59 15.66 -13.39
CA GLY A 156 12.64 15.26 -12.35
C GLY A 156 12.42 16.42 -11.37
N HIS A 157 11.38 16.35 -10.55
CA HIS A 157 11.11 17.35 -9.51
C HIS A 157 10.55 16.65 -8.29
N VAL A 158 11.15 16.92 -7.13
CA VAL A 158 10.65 16.47 -5.83
C VAL A 158 9.81 17.59 -5.22
N ASN A 159 8.58 17.28 -4.83
CA ASN A 159 7.78 18.18 -4.02
C ASN A 159 7.95 17.79 -2.54
N PHE A 160 8.80 18.52 -1.82
CA PHE A 160 9.10 18.27 -0.40
C PHE A 160 7.97 18.67 0.57
N GLU A 161 6.82 19.07 0.04
CA GLU A 161 5.62 19.41 0.82
C GLU A 161 4.47 18.41 0.57
N LEU A 162 4.71 17.35 -0.21
CA LEU A 162 3.71 16.35 -0.55
C LEU A 162 4.33 14.95 -0.51
N THR A 163 3.69 14.04 0.21
CA THR A 163 4.15 12.65 0.30
C THR A 163 4.18 11.96 -1.06
N GLY A 164 5.12 11.04 -1.25
CA GLY A 164 5.23 10.24 -2.45
C GLY A 164 6.66 9.93 -2.88
N ASP A 165 6.74 9.11 -3.94
CA ASP A 165 7.97 8.64 -4.54
C ASP A 165 8.30 9.46 -5.78
N TYR A 166 9.37 10.25 -5.72
CA TYR A 166 9.77 11.14 -6.80
C TYR A 166 10.99 10.57 -7.52
N GLU A 167 10.78 10.06 -8.75
CA GLU A 167 11.87 9.55 -9.57
C GLU A 167 12.71 10.70 -10.16
N ILE A 168 14.02 10.67 -9.90
CA ILE A 168 15.01 11.58 -10.47
C ILE A 168 15.88 10.82 -11.45
N THR A 169 16.00 11.35 -12.67
CA THR A 169 16.93 10.86 -13.69
C THR A 169 18.18 11.72 -13.70
N VAL A 170 19.34 11.09 -13.57
CA VAL A 170 20.66 11.73 -13.75
C VAL A 170 21.26 11.31 -15.09
N THR A 171 21.75 12.28 -15.85
CA THR A 171 22.41 12.05 -17.13
C THR A 171 23.75 12.78 -17.17
N ILE A 172 24.78 12.10 -17.67
CA ILE A 172 26.11 12.68 -17.87
C ILE A 172 26.65 12.29 -19.25
N TYR A 173 27.41 13.20 -19.85
CA TYR A 173 28.13 12.99 -21.10
C TYR A 173 29.62 13.28 -20.88
N ASP A 174 30.48 12.49 -21.51
CA ASP A 174 31.91 12.80 -21.62
C ASP A 174 32.17 13.75 -22.81
N SER A 175 33.42 14.19 -22.99
CA SER A 175 33.82 15.11 -24.06
C SER A 175 33.77 14.49 -25.46
N THR A 176 33.72 13.16 -25.56
CA THR A 176 33.62 12.40 -26.81
C THR A 176 32.17 12.02 -27.19
N GLY A 177 31.23 12.25 -26.28
CA GLY A 177 29.80 12.02 -26.44
C GLY A 177 29.28 10.69 -25.88
N ASN A 178 30.08 9.91 -25.15
CA ASN A 178 29.57 8.73 -24.45
C ASN A 178 28.66 9.18 -23.29
N ARG A 179 27.62 8.39 -23.01
CA ARG A 179 26.51 8.80 -22.16
C ARG A 179 26.17 7.73 -21.13
N THR A 180 25.98 8.17 -19.88
CA THR A 180 25.45 7.34 -18.79
C THR A 180 24.21 7.97 -18.20
N VAL A 181 23.23 7.11 -17.86
CA VAL A 181 21.97 7.49 -17.24
C VAL A 181 21.69 6.55 -16.10
N GLU A 182 21.35 7.12 -14.95
CA GLU A 182 20.83 6.37 -13.81
C GLU A 182 19.56 7.04 -13.29
N ARG A 183 18.79 6.28 -12.51
CA ARG A 183 17.57 6.75 -11.86
C ARG A 183 17.63 6.37 -10.39
N PHE A 184 17.11 7.24 -9.55
CA PHE A 184 16.90 6.97 -8.13
C PHE A 184 15.59 7.63 -7.68
N VAL A 185 15.05 7.15 -6.56
CA VAL A 185 13.82 7.69 -5.98
C VAL A 185 14.17 8.54 -4.75
N VAL A 186 13.49 9.67 -4.62
CA VAL A 186 13.40 10.42 -3.37
C VAL A 186 12.04 10.14 -2.76
N HIS A 187 12.02 9.45 -1.62
CA HIS A 187 10.84 9.14 -0.86
C HIS A 187 10.53 10.31 0.08
N VAL A 188 9.35 10.91 -0.05
CA VAL A 188 8.84 11.94 0.85
C VAL A 188 7.75 11.34 1.71
N TYR A 189 7.97 11.30 3.02
CA TYR A 189 7.02 10.84 4.02
C TYR A 189 6.43 12.01 4.80
N ASP A 190 5.24 11.83 5.35
CA ASP A 190 4.71 12.78 6.31
C ASP A 190 5.44 12.62 7.65
N ASN A 191 5.44 13.67 8.45
CA ASN A 191 6.00 13.66 9.81
C ASN A 191 4.82 13.79 10.78
N GLU A 192 4.39 12.65 11.33
CA GLU A 192 3.18 12.58 12.14
C GLU A 192 3.46 12.92 13.61
N GLU A 193 2.40 13.27 14.34
CA GLU A 193 2.49 13.40 15.80
C GLU A 193 2.38 12.00 16.45
N PRO A 194 3.04 11.75 17.60
CA PRO A 194 2.96 10.48 18.28
C PRO A 194 1.56 10.24 18.85
N ILE A 195 1.01 9.05 18.65
CA ILE A 195 -0.32 8.66 19.11
C ILE A 195 -0.18 7.93 20.44
N ILE A 196 -0.87 8.43 21.47
CA ILE A 196 -1.13 7.67 22.70
C ILE A 196 -2.44 6.90 22.49
N SER A 197 -2.42 5.60 22.75
CA SER A 197 -3.52 4.65 22.53
C SER A 197 -3.77 3.83 23.80
N GLY A 198 -4.93 3.21 23.92
CA GLY A 198 -5.35 2.48 25.12
C GLY A 198 -6.68 2.99 25.66
N TYR A 199 -6.92 2.76 26.96
CA TYR A 199 -8.21 3.10 27.58
C TYR A 199 -8.46 4.60 27.59
N ASN A 200 -9.60 5.02 27.04
CA ASN A 200 -10.06 6.42 27.11
C ASN A 200 -10.76 6.70 28.45
N ARG A 201 -11.16 5.65 29.16
CA ARG A 201 -11.74 5.70 30.50
C ARG A 201 -11.26 4.50 31.31
N ILE A 202 -10.82 4.75 32.55
CA ILE A 202 -10.35 3.72 33.47
C ILE A 202 -11.39 3.61 34.58
N TYR A 203 -12.04 2.45 34.67
CA TYR A 203 -12.92 2.13 35.79
C TYR A 203 -12.07 1.59 36.95
N PHE A 204 -12.27 2.15 38.13
CA PHE A 204 -11.62 1.70 39.36
C PHE A 204 -12.65 1.54 40.46
N TYR A 205 -12.78 0.33 41.00
CA TYR A 205 -13.63 0.09 42.15
C TYR A 205 -12.86 0.30 43.45
N ILE A 206 -13.42 1.10 44.36
CA ILE A 206 -12.80 1.41 45.65
C ILE A 206 -12.52 0.11 46.41
N GLY A 207 -11.23 -0.12 46.70
CA GLY A 207 -10.75 -1.31 47.42
C GLY A 207 -9.94 -2.28 46.55
N ASP A 208 -9.99 -2.13 45.23
CA ASP A 208 -9.16 -2.89 44.29
C ASP A 208 -7.67 -2.52 44.41
N GLU A 209 -6.79 -3.37 43.83
CA GLU A 209 -5.38 -3.02 43.69
C GLU A 209 -5.23 -1.79 42.79
N ASN A 210 -4.39 -0.83 43.20
CA ASN A 210 -4.17 0.39 42.42
C ASN A 210 -3.77 0.06 40.97
N PRO A 211 -4.40 0.72 39.98
CA PRO A 211 -4.12 0.46 38.57
C PRO A 211 -2.68 0.88 38.22
N ASP A 212 -2.05 0.07 37.37
CA ASP A 212 -0.77 0.40 36.74
C ASP A 212 -1.05 1.11 35.42
N TYR A 213 -1.15 2.45 35.47
CA TYR A 213 -1.52 3.28 34.31
C TYR A 213 -0.66 3.04 33.08
N MET A 214 0.61 2.66 33.26
CA MET A 214 1.52 2.38 32.15
C MET A 214 1.22 1.06 31.42
N LYS A 215 0.48 0.12 32.04
CA LYS A 215 0.03 -1.12 31.37
C LYS A 215 -1.25 -0.96 30.57
N LEU A 216 -1.95 0.15 30.77
CA LEU A 216 -3.25 0.43 30.19
C LEU A 216 -3.14 1.25 28.89
N ILE A 217 -1.94 1.66 28.53
CA ILE A 217 -1.69 2.48 27.34
C ILE A 217 -0.56 1.90 26.49
N GLY A 218 -0.57 2.29 25.23
CA GLY A 218 0.57 2.24 24.33
C GLY A 218 0.83 3.64 23.79
N ALA A 219 2.04 3.92 23.35
CA ALA A 219 2.32 5.09 22.53
C ALA A 219 3.20 4.71 21.36
N TYR A 220 2.77 5.12 20.17
CA TYR A 220 3.40 4.78 18.92
C TYR A 220 3.58 6.04 18.09
N ASP A 221 4.71 6.09 17.40
CA ASP A 221 5.03 7.09 16.42
C ASP A 221 5.43 6.38 15.13
N GLN A 222 5.00 6.91 13.99
CA GLN A 222 5.24 6.25 12.71
C GLN A 222 6.74 6.10 12.41
N GLU A 223 7.54 7.06 12.85
CA GLU A 223 8.97 7.14 12.60
C GLU A 223 9.81 6.46 13.70
N ASP A 224 9.40 6.59 14.97
CA ASP A 224 10.14 6.05 16.12
C ASP A 224 9.68 4.65 16.56
N GLY A 225 8.52 4.20 16.09
CA GLY A 225 7.90 2.95 16.51
C GLY A 225 7.29 3.03 17.91
N ASP A 226 7.41 1.95 18.69
CA ASP A 226 6.89 1.89 20.06
C ASP A 226 7.71 2.77 21.02
N ILE A 227 7.11 3.89 21.39
CA ILE A 227 7.65 4.86 22.34
C ILE A 227 6.85 4.88 23.65
N THR A 228 6.06 3.84 23.95
CA THR A 228 5.29 3.72 25.21
C THR A 228 6.15 3.97 26.44
N HIS A 229 7.40 3.51 26.42
CA HIS A 229 8.35 3.70 27.51
C HIS A 229 8.74 5.17 27.79
N ALA A 230 8.46 6.08 26.86
CA ALA A 230 8.72 7.52 26.96
C ALA A 230 7.51 8.31 27.50
N VAL A 231 6.34 7.68 27.67
CA VAL A 231 5.16 8.35 28.23
C VAL A 231 5.41 8.76 29.67
N VAL A 232 5.03 10.00 29.97
CA VAL A 232 5.01 10.57 31.32
C VAL A 232 3.57 10.62 31.82
N VAL A 233 3.28 9.90 32.90
CA VAL A 233 1.98 9.87 33.57
C VAL A 233 1.94 10.92 34.67
N ASN A 234 0.86 11.70 34.72
CA ASN A 234 0.55 12.61 35.81
C ASN A 234 -0.86 12.30 36.35
N ASP A 235 -0.88 11.64 37.51
CA ASP A 235 -2.06 11.19 38.25
C ASP A 235 -2.35 12.06 39.49
N GLU A 236 -1.74 13.24 39.63
CA GLU A 236 -1.86 14.08 40.83
C GLU A 236 -3.30 14.48 41.18
N MET A 237 -4.20 14.47 40.19
CA MET A 237 -5.60 14.82 40.33
C MET A 237 -6.51 13.61 40.58
N VAL A 238 -5.99 12.38 40.52
CA VAL A 238 -6.75 11.14 40.68
C VAL A 238 -6.88 10.78 42.16
N ASP A 239 -8.12 10.76 42.67
CA ASP A 239 -8.42 10.28 44.03
C ASP A 239 -9.15 8.94 44.00
N LEU A 240 -8.39 7.85 44.14
CA LEU A 240 -8.91 6.48 44.16
C LEU A 240 -9.72 6.12 45.42
N ASN A 241 -9.90 7.03 46.39
CA ASN A 241 -10.63 6.74 47.63
C ASN A 241 -12.01 7.38 47.69
N THR A 242 -12.38 8.14 46.67
CA THR A 242 -13.62 8.92 46.64
C THR A 242 -14.31 8.67 45.31
N VAL A 243 -15.60 8.34 45.33
CA VAL A 243 -16.38 8.18 44.10
C VAL A 243 -16.35 9.48 43.29
N GLY A 244 -16.04 9.38 42.01
CA GLY A 244 -15.92 10.54 41.14
C GLY A 244 -15.17 10.23 39.85
N ILE A 245 -15.14 11.21 38.95
CA ILE A 245 -14.38 11.14 37.71
C ILE A 245 -13.20 12.09 37.84
N TYR A 246 -11.99 11.57 37.68
CA TYR A 246 -10.75 12.31 37.85
C TYR A 246 -9.93 12.32 36.56
N PRO A 247 -9.30 13.45 36.19
CA PRO A 247 -8.46 13.51 35.02
C PRO A 247 -7.08 12.91 35.31
N LEU A 248 -6.66 11.98 34.45
CA LEU A 248 -5.30 11.44 34.36
C LEU A 248 -4.65 11.98 33.09
N TYR A 249 -3.45 12.53 33.20
CA TYR A 249 -2.75 13.13 32.07
C TYR A 249 -1.60 12.22 31.62
N TYR A 250 -1.58 11.89 30.34
CA TYR A 250 -0.44 11.27 29.68
C TYR A 250 0.21 12.28 28.76
N LYS A 251 1.53 12.39 28.82
CA LYS A 251 2.31 13.24 27.91
C LYS A 251 3.41 12.44 27.26
N ILE A 252 3.62 12.63 25.96
CA ILE A 252 4.74 12.04 25.22
C ILE A 252 5.41 13.06 24.32
N THR A 253 6.68 12.83 24.01
CA THR A 253 7.47 13.59 23.04
C THR A 253 8.21 12.61 22.14
N ASP A 254 8.08 12.76 20.83
CA ASP A 254 8.80 11.94 19.84
C ASP A 254 10.26 12.43 19.62
N SER A 255 10.99 11.79 18.72
CA SER A 255 12.37 12.15 18.37
C SER A 255 12.47 13.43 17.53
N PHE A 256 11.38 13.87 16.91
CA PHE A 256 11.26 15.10 16.13
C PHE A 256 10.83 16.31 16.97
N GLY A 257 10.44 16.10 18.23
CA GLY A 257 10.05 17.11 19.20
C GLY A 257 8.57 17.46 19.23
N HIS A 258 7.69 16.68 18.58
CA HIS A 258 6.25 16.85 18.75
C HIS A 258 5.84 16.40 20.15
N GLU A 259 4.96 17.16 20.79
CA GLU A 259 4.45 16.84 22.13
C GLU A 259 2.94 16.61 22.06
N VAL A 260 2.50 15.42 22.48
CA VAL A 260 1.08 15.08 22.59
C VAL A 260 0.72 14.89 24.07
N GLU A 261 -0.40 15.48 24.47
CA GLU A 261 -1.00 15.31 25.80
C GLU A 261 -2.41 14.73 25.64
N GLN A 262 -2.66 13.57 26.26
CA GLN A 262 -3.97 12.93 26.32
C GLN A 262 -4.51 12.98 27.75
N VAL A 263 -5.80 13.28 27.87
CA VAL A 263 -6.52 13.23 29.15
C VAL A 263 -7.44 12.03 29.15
N VAL A 264 -7.25 11.15 30.12
CA VAL A 264 -8.07 9.96 30.35
C VAL A 264 -8.90 10.16 31.62
N ALA A 265 -10.16 9.74 31.58
CA ALA A 265 -11.04 9.80 32.74
C ALA A 265 -10.85 8.56 33.63
N VAL A 266 -10.42 8.74 34.88
CA VAL A 266 -10.47 7.68 35.90
C VAL A 266 -11.80 7.79 36.63
N GLN A 267 -12.72 6.87 36.35
CA GLN A 267 -13.99 6.76 37.05
C GLN A 267 -13.81 5.85 38.26
N VAL A 268 -13.84 6.45 39.43
CA VAL A 268 -13.81 5.76 40.71
C VAL A 268 -15.24 5.48 41.14
N GLU A 269 -15.56 4.21 41.31
CA GLU A 269 -16.86 3.71 41.75
C GLU A 269 -16.73 2.97 43.07
N GLU A 270 -17.79 2.91 43.86
CA GLU A 270 -17.84 1.93 44.95
C GLU A 270 -18.07 0.55 44.33
N ASN A 271 -17.31 -0.46 44.77
CA ASN A 271 -17.68 -1.85 44.49
C ASN A 271 -18.94 -2.14 45.30
N ASP A 272 -20.10 -1.94 44.68
CA ASP A 272 -21.36 -1.89 45.39
C ASP A 272 -22.25 -3.08 45.01
N ASP A 273 -21.79 -4.28 45.38
CA ASP A 273 -22.61 -5.50 45.54
C ASP A 273 -23.86 -5.27 46.44
N SER A 274 -24.06 -4.06 47.00
CA SER A 274 -25.25 -3.66 47.76
C SER A 274 -26.29 -2.90 46.95
N VAL A 275 -26.01 -2.53 45.69
CA VAL A 275 -27.04 -2.03 44.76
C VAL A 275 -27.90 -3.20 44.32
N ASN A 276 -29.14 -3.22 44.81
CA ASN A 276 -30.14 -4.18 44.36
C ASN A 276 -30.69 -3.75 43.00
N VAL A 277 -30.58 -4.63 42.02
CA VAL A 277 -31.16 -4.45 40.68
C VAL A 277 -32.64 -4.84 40.73
N ASP A 278 -33.53 -3.89 40.44
CA ASP A 278 -34.99 -4.12 40.42
C ASP A 278 -35.49 -4.34 38.97
N ASP A 279 -34.85 -3.69 38.00
CA ASP A 279 -35.13 -3.80 36.57
C ASP A 279 -33.84 -4.09 35.78
N LEU A 280 -33.93 -4.77 34.64
CA LEU A 280 -32.81 -4.98 33.71
C LEU A 280 -33.26 -4.74 32.27
N ASN A 281 -32.63 -3.76 31.62
CA ASN A 281 -32.79 -3.44 30.22
C ASN A 281 -31.61 -3.99 29.42
N VAL A 282 -31.90 -4.83 28.42
CA VAL A 282 -30.90 -5.45 27.56
C VAL A 282 -31.09 -4.95 26.14
N PHE A 283 -30.08 -4.28 25.62
CA PHE A 283 -29.99 -3.83 24.25
C PHE A 283 -29.12 -4.77 23.43
N TYR A 284 -29.49 -4.95 22.16
CA TYR A 284 -28.81 -5.90 21.28
C TYR A 284 -28.65 -5.37 19.86
N ILE A 285 -27.47 -5.57 19.27
CA ILE A 285 -27.19 -5.25 17.87
C ILE A 285 -26.48 -6.40 17.18
N ASN A 286 -26.71 -6.60 15.89
CA ASN A 286 -26.05 -7.64 15.10
C ASN A 286 -25.89 -7.17 13.66
N ASP A 287 -24.93 -7.76 12.95
CA ASP A 287 -24.77 -7.61 11.49
C ASP A 287 -24.70 -6.13 11.08
N THR A 288 -23.97 -5.29 11.83
CA THR A 288 -23.89 -3.84 11.51
C THR A 288 -23.10 -3.57 10.25
N HIS A 289 -22.21 -4.47 9.84
CA HIS A 289 -21.42 -4.36 8.63
C HIS A 289 -20.75 -2.99 8.40
N GLY A 290 -20.17 -2.41 9.45
CA GLY A 290 -19.54 -1.09 9.38
C GLY A 290 -20.50 0.08 9.12
N SER A 291 -21.83 -0.09 9.21
CA SER A 291 -22.83 1.00 9.03
C SER A 291 -22.80 1.99 10.20
N ILE A 292 -21.77 2.83 10.20
CA ILE A 292 -21.53 3.89 11.18
C ILE A 292 -22.45 5.08 10.93
N LEU A 293 -22.55 5.49 9.66
CA LEU A 293 -23.33 6.65 9.23
C LEU A 293 -24.79 6.29 8.98
N GLU A 294 -25.64 7.31 9.03
CA GLU A 294 -27.02 7.22 8.56
C GLU A 294 -27.09 7.00 7.04
N ASN A 295 -27.95 6.10 6.59
CA ASN A 295 -28.26 5.94 5.17
C ASN A 295 -29.66 5.36 4.96
N ASP A 296 -30.55 6.10 4.31
CA ASP A 296 -31.96 5.72 4.09
C ASP A 296 -32.67 5.25 5.38
N ASP A 297 -32.79 3.94 5.57
CA ASP A 297 -33.42 3.28 6.71
C ASP A 297 -32.42 2.83 7.80
N GLU A 298 -31.12 2.91 7.54
CA GLU A 298 -30.03 2.68 8.50
C GLU A 298 -29.94 3.88 9.46
N MET A 299 -29.99 3.62 10.76
CA MET A 299 -29.98 4.67 11.77
C MET A 299 -28.57 5.24 12.04
N GLY A 300 -27.53 4.50 11.67
CA GLY A 300 -26.16 4.80 12.08
C GLY A 300 -25.94 4.65 13.59
N LEU A 301 -24.68 4.54 13.99
CA LEU A 301 -24.32 4.30 15.39
C LEU A 301 -24.57 5.50 16.29
N SER A 302 -24.49 6.73 15.76
CA SER A 302 -24.70 7.95 16.54
C SER A 302 -26.10 8.02 17.18
N ARG A 303 -27.14 7.57 16.47
CA ARG A 303 -28.52 7.53 16.99
C ARG A 303 -28.75 6.40 17.97
N ILE A 304 -28.20 5.22 17.67
CA ILE A 304 -28.27 4.07 18.57
C ILE A 304 -27.54 4.41 19.88
N GLY A 305 -26.33 4.95 19.78
CA GLY A 305 -25.53 5.44 20.90
C GLY A 305 -26.28 6.47 21.74
N ASN A 306 -27.13 7.31 21.16
CA ASN A 306 -27.95 8.24 21.93
C ASN A 306 -28.95 7.55 22.86
N VAL A 307 -29.48 6.37 22.49
CA VAL A 307 -30.32 5.56 23.40
C VAL A 307 -29.44 4.87 24.43
N ILE A 308 -28.40 4.17 23.99
CA ILE A 308 -27.56 3.33 24.86
C ILE A 308 -26.85 4.17 25.94
N LEU A 309 -26.29 5.31 25.57
CA LEU A 309 -25.57 6.18 26.50
C LEU A 309 -26.53 6.89 27.46
N ASP A 310 -27.73 7.27 27.01
CA ASP A 310 -28.75 7.82 27.90
C ASP A 310 -29.21 6.78 28.93
N GLU A 311 -29.33 5.50 28.54
CA GLU A 311 -29.63 4.41 29.48
C GLU A 311 -28.48 4.18 30.46
N TYR A 312 -27.24 4.15 29.99
CA TYR A 312 -26.08 4.01 30.89
C TYR A 312 -25.91 5.19 31.86
N ASP A 313 -26.20 6.42 31.43
CA ASP A 313 -26.10 7.61 32.28
C ASP A 313 -27.14 7.61 33.42
N HIS A 314 -28.31 7.00 33.20
CA HIS A 314 -29.40 6.98 34.19
C HIS A 314 -29.48 5.67 34.98
N ASN A 315 -29.13 4.54 34.35
CA ASN A 315 -29.39 3.18 34.81
C ASN A 315 -28.14 2.27 34.62
N PRO A 316 -26.95 2.64 35.14
CA PRO A 316 -25.70 1.95 34.82
C PRO A 316 -25.64 0.48 35.28
N TYR A 317 -26.31 0.15 36.39
CA TYR A 317 -26.43 -1.20 36.93
C TYR A 317 -27.66 -1.96 36.42
N GLU A 318 -28.50 -1.34 35.59
CA GLU A 318 -29.72 -1.95 35.04
C GLU A 318 -29.68 -1.98 33.51
N THR A 319 -28.53 -1.69 32.90
CA THR A 319 -28.35 -1.62 31.45
C THR A 319 -27.27 -2.59 31.01
N LEU A 320 -27.58 -3.35 29.96
CA LEU A 320 -26.67 -4.25 29.27
C LEU A 320 -26.75 -4.01 27.76
N PHE A 321 -25.62 -3.95 27.08
CA PHE A 321 -25.52 -3.82 25.63
C PHE A 321 -24.68 -4.94 25.04
N LEU A 322 -25.32 -5.79 24.24
CA LEU A 322 -24.75 -7.01 23.68
C LEU A 322 -24.69 -6.94 22.16
N SER A 323 -23.78 -7.71 21.56
CA SER A 323 -23.69 -7.80 20.12
C SER A 323 -23.52 -9.20 19.54
N GLY A 324 -24.04 -9.37 18.33
CA GLY A 324 -24.26 -10.65 17.66
C GLY A 324 -23.26 -11.09 16.62
N GLY A 325 -22.18 -10.34 16.37
CA GLY A 325 -21.24 -10.62 15.29
C GLY A 325 -21.56 -9.93 13.97
N ASP A 326 -20.64 -10.05 13.02
CA ASP A 326 -20.62 -9.36 11.72
C ASP A 326 -20.71 -7.83 11.86
N LEU A 327 -19.90 -7.29 12.76
CA LEU A 327 -19.99 -5.86 13.08
C LEU A 327 -19.08 -5.00 12.19
N LEU A 328 -17.89 -5.52 11.88
CA LEU A 328 -16.77 -4.70 11.43
C LEU A 328 -16.78 -4.43 9.92
N GLN A 329 -17.03 -5.42 9.08
CA GLN A 329 -16.81 -5.32 7.65
C GLN A 329 -18.08 -4.92 6.87
N GLY A 330 -17.97 -4.01 5.90
CA GLY A 330 -19.05 -3.74 4.93
C GLY A 330 -19.08 -2.33 4.33
N ASN A 331 -18.51 -1.34 5.02
CA ASN A 331 -18.50 0.07 4.60
C ASN A 331 -17.10 0.67 4.77
N VAL A 332 -16.75 1.62 3.90
CA VAL A 332 -15.40 2.21 3.83
C VAL A 332 -14.89 2.78 5.15
N LEU A 333 -15.77 3.42 5.94
CA LEU A 333 -15.37 4.03 7.22
C LEU A 333 -14.89 3.01 8.24
N SER A 334 -15.27 1.75 8.09
CA SER A 334 -14.76 0.66 8.92
C SER A 334 -13.67 -0.13 8.20
N ASN A 335 -13.90 -0.48 6.93
CA ASN A 335 -12.96 -1.28 6.15
C ASN A 335 -11.59 -0.61 5.97
N PHE A 336 -11.55 0.71 5.74
CA PHE A 336 -10.29 1.44 5.58
C PHE A 336 -9.39 1.31 6.82
N TYR A 337 -10.00 1.23 8.00
CA TYR A 337 -9.30 1.06 9.28
C TYR A 337 -9.35 -0.36 9.80
N TYR A 338 -9.65 -1.36 8.95
CA TYR A 338 -9.72 -2.77 9.34
C TYR A 338 -10.61 -3.02 10.58
N GLY A 339 -11.68 -2.24 10.75
CA GLY A 339 -12.62 -2.36 11.87
C GLY A 339 -12.30 -1.51 13.10
N ALA A 340 -11.13 -0.88 13.20
CA ALA A 340 -10.73 -0.11 14.38
C ALA A 340 -11.74 1.00 14.74
N SER A 341 -12.27 1.70 13.74
CA SER A 341 -13.29 2.73 13.96
C SER A 341 -14.54 2.17 14.66
N MET A 342 -15.01 0.99 14.27
CA MET A 342 -16.16 0.33 14.90
C MET A 342 -15.84 -0.09 16.34
N ILE A 343 -14.63 -0.58 16.60
CA ILE A 343 -14.17 -0.91 17.96
C ILE A 343 -14.22 0.34 18.85
N ASP A 344 -13.67 1.46 18.38
CA ASP A 344 -13.68 2.71 19.14
C ASP A 344 -15.10 3.26 19.37
N MET A 345 -16.01 3.09 18.41
CA MET A 345 -17.42 3.46 18.57
C MET A 345 -18.14 2.59 19.59
N PHE A 346 -17.88 1.29 19.61
CA PHE A 346 -18.48 0.38 20.59
C PHE A 346 -17.87 0.52 21.98
N ASN A 347 -16.59 0.85 22.09
CA ASN A 347 -15.98 1.27 23.36
C ASN A 347 -16.70 2.50 23.90
N TYR A 348 -16.88 3.52 23.05
CA TYR A 348 -17.58 4.74 23.41
C TYR A 348 -19.01 4.47 23.88
N MET A 349 -19.69 3.48 23.29
CA MET A 349 -21.05 3.05 23.63
C MET A 349 -21.14 2.09 24.83
N ASN A 350 -20.01 1.76 25.48
CA ASN A 350 -19.93 0.77 26.56
C ASN A 350 -20.56 -0.58 26.18
N LEU A 351 -20.19 -1.13 25.02
CA LEU A 351 -20.57 -2.50 24.65
C LEU A 351 -20.04 -3.47 25.71
N ASP A 352 -20.85 -4.42 26.19
CA ASP A 352 -20.40 -5.39 27.20
C ASP A 352 -19.84 -6.67 26.58
N VAL A 353 -20.29 -7.06 25.38
CA VAL A 353 -19.87 -8.31 24.71
C VAL A 353 -19.88 -8.18 23.18
N PHE A 354 -18.83 -8.70 22.55
CA PHE A 354 -18.77 -8.94 21.10
C PHE A 354 -18.69 -10.44 20.78
N VAL A 355 -19.69 -10.98 20.09
CA VAL A 355 -19.65 -12.37 19.56
C VAL A 355 -19.05 -12.41 18.17
N VAL A 356 -18.22 -13.41 17.88
CA VAL A 356 -17.63 -13.62 16.55
C VAL A 356 -18.70 -14.04 15.54
N GLY A 357 -18.82 -13.31 14.44
CA GLY A 357 -19.50 -13.68 13.20
C GLY A 357 -18.54 -14.18 12.12
N ASN A 358 -19.06 -14.52 10.95
CA ASN A 358 -18.21 -15.03 9.87
C ASN A 358 -17.37 -13.93 9.21
N HIS A 359 -17.83 -12.68 9.21
CA HIS A 359 -17.11 -11.56 8.61
C HIS A 359 -15.95 -11.03 9.47
N GLU A 360 -15.86 -11.43 10.74
CA GLU A 360 -14.65 -11.24 11.53
C GLU A 360 -13.44 -12.05 11.01
N PHE A 361 -13.64 -12.96 10.03
CA PHE A 361 -12.55 -13.68 9.36
C PHE A 361 -12.12 -13.05 8.02
N ASP A 362 -12.77 -11.99 7.54
CA ASP A 362 -12.50 -11.45 6.18
C ASP A 362 -11.05 -10.96 6.03
N TRP A 363 -10.49 -10.36 7.09
CA TRP A 363 -9.07 -9.96 7.17
C TRP A 363 -8.18 -11.03 7.81
N GLY A 364 -8.76 -12.19 8.16
CA GLY A 364 -8.20 -13.15 9.10
C GLY A 364 -8.59 -12.83 10.53
N ILE A 365 -8.96 -13.84 11.31
CA ILE A 365 -9.45 -13.67 12.69
C ILE A 365 -8.37 -13.10 13.62
N GLU A 366 -7.09 -13.32 13.30
CA GLU A 366 -5.95 -12.74 13.97
C GLU A 366 -5.99 -11.21 13.98
N THR A 367 -6.37 -10.58 12.86
CA THR A 367 -6.51 -9.12 12.75
C THR A 367 -7.57 -8.59 13.72
N VAL A 368 -8.66 -9.34 13.91
CA VAL A 368 -9.72 -8.95 14.87
C VAL A 368 -9.27 -9.21 16.30
N ILE A 369 -8.60 -10.33 16.56
CA ILE A 369 -8.05 -10.70 17.87
C ILE A 369 -7.02 -9.66 18.36
N GLU A 370 -6.28 -9.02 17.46
CA GLU A 370 -5.32 -7.96 17.80
C GLU A 370 -5.98 -6.83 18.61
N TYR A 371 -7.26 -6.48 18.35
CA TYR A 371 -7.98 -5.49 19.15
C TYR A 371 -8.26 -5.93 20.60
N PHE A 372 -8.24 -7.24 20.88
CA PHE A 372 -8.50 -7.81 22.20
C PHE A 372 -7.22 -8.25 22.92
N ASP A 373 -6.10 -8.30 22.20
CA ASP A 373 -4.79 -8.55 22.79
C ASP A 373 -4.29 -7.28 23.50
N PRO A 374 -4.09 -7.32 24.83
CA PRO A 374 -3.61 -6.16 25.59
C PRO A 374 -2.20 -5.70 25.17
N THR A 375 -1.45 -6.50 24.42
CA THR A 375 -0.10 -6.21 23.95
C THR A 375 -0.03 -5.53 22.59
N THR A 376 -1.13 -5.49 21.83
CA THR A 376 -1.22 -4.75 20.55
C THR A 376 -1.14 -3.23 20.80
N LEU A 377 -0.61 -2.46 19.85
CA LEU A 377 -0.60 -0.99 19.88
C LEU A 377 -1.78 -0.44 19.07
N GLY A 378 -2.32 0.72 19.46
CA GLY A 378 -3.49 1.32 18.78
C GLY A 378 -4.82 1.01 19.47
N THR A 379 -5.89 0.98 18.68
CA THR A 379 -7.26 0.71 19.14
C THR A 379 -7.34 -0.62 19.88
N LYS A 380 -8.06 -0.64 21.01
CA LYS A 380 -8.30 -1.84 21.83
C LYS A 380 -9.74 -1.93 22.23
N ALA A 381 -10.34 -3.10 22.15
CA ALA A 381 -11.67 -3.36 22.67
C ALA A 381 -11.65 -3.35 24.21
N GLU A 382 -12.61 -2.67 24.81
CA GLU A 382 -12.80 -2.60 26.27
C GLU A 382 -13.77 -3.70 26.79
N TYR A 383 -14.11 -4.66 25.92
CA TYR A 383 -15.06 -5.74 26.14
C TYR A 383 -14.53 -7.07 25.56
N PRO A 384 -15.02 -8.24 26.04
CA PRO A 384 -14.56 -9.54 25.56
C PRO A 384 -15.09 -9.92 24.17
N LEU A 385 -14.27 -10.66 23.41
CA LEU A 385 -14.65 -11.36 22.19
C LEU A 385 -15.05 -12.80 22.50
N LEU A 386 -16.26 -13.22 22.13
CA LEU A 386 -16.80 -14.52 22.49
C LEU A 386 -17.01 -15.44 21.28
N ALA A 387 -16.49 -16.67 21.38
CA ALA A 387 -16.81 -17.78 20.49
C ALA A 387 -16.56 -19.14 21.18
N ALA A 388 -17.55 -19.63 21.92
CA ALA A 388 -17.48 -20.85 22.70
C ALA A 388 -17.14 -22.11 21.88
N ASN A 389 -17.48 -22.13 20.59
CA ASN A 389 -17.31 -23.28 19.72
C ASN A 389 -16.26 -23.09 18.61
N LEU A 390 -15.45 -22.02 18.68
CA LEU A 390 -14.33 -21.78 17.78
C LEU A 390 -13.06 -22.45 18.30
N PHE A 391 -12.45 -23.32 17.49
CA PHE A 391 -11.22 -24.01 17.84
C PHE A 391 -10.24 -24.08 16.66
N TYR A 392 -8.95 -24.24 16.96
CA TYR A 392 -8.01 -24.73 15.96
C TYR A 392 -8.37 -26.16 15.56
N LYS A 393 -8.32 -26.48 14.27
CA LYS A 393 -8.69 -27.80 13.73
C LYS A 393 -8.00 -28.94 14.45
N ASP A 394 -8.74 -30.03 14.60
CA ASP A 394 -8.29 -31.26 15.27
C ASP A 394 -7.89 -31.04 16.75
N THR A 395 -8.32 -29.93 17.36
CA THR A 395 -8.09 -29.61 18.77
C THR A 395 -9.35 -29.07 19.44
N GLU A 396 -9.31 -28.95 20.77
CA GLU A 396 -10.25 -28.14 21.55
C GLU A 396 -9.53 -26.91 22.12
N LYS A 397 -8.48 -26.42 21.43
CA LYS A 397 -7.79 -25.18 21.80
C LYS A 397 -8.44 -24.02 21.05
N ARG A 398 -8.98 -23.06 21.81
CA ARG A 398 -9.51 -21.80 21.27
C ARG A 398 -8.36 -20.83 20.96
N PRO A 399 -8.49 -19.93 19.98
CA PRO A 399 -7.56 -18.82 19.81
C PRO A 399 -7.41 -18.03 21.11
N ASP A 400 -6.21 -17.50 21.34
CA ASP A 400 -5.96 -16.66 22.51
C ASP A 400 -6.80 -15.36 22.38
N PHE A 401 -7.22 -14.78 23.51
CA PHE A 401 -8.11 -13.60 23.60
C PHE A 401 -9.52 -13.75 23.01
N VAL A 402 -9.90 -14.97 22.61
CA VAL A 402 -11.30 -15.32 22.36
C VAL A 402 -11.78 -16.15 23.53
N ASP A 403 -12.83 -15.70 24.21
CA ASP A 403 -13.40 -16.37 25.36
C ASP A 403 -14.63 -17.22 24.98
N ALA A 404 -14.99 -18.16 25.85
CA ALA A 404 -16.20 -18.94 25.66
C ALA A 404 -17.46 -18.21 26.13
N TYR A 405 -17.33 -17.49 27.23
CA TYR A 405 -18.40 -16.78 27.90
C TYR A 405 -17.83 -15.59 28.65
N ALA A 406 -18.69 -14.63 28.98
CA ALA A 406 -18.41 -13.56 29.92
C ALA A 406 -19.35 -13.69 31.14
N ILE A 407 -18.89 -13.25 32.31
CA ILE A 407 -19.75 -13.03 33.47
C ILE A 407 -19.76 -11.52 33.71
N ILE A 408 -20.93 -10.93 33.60
CA ILE A 408 -21.14 -9.49 33.70
C ILE A 408 -21.87 -9.23 35.00
N GLU A 409 -21.25 -8.43 35.86
CA GLU A 409 -21.81 -8.04 37.15
C GLU A 409 -22.49 -6.67 37.01
N LYS A 410 -23.75 -6.60 37.44
CA LYS A 410 -24.57 -5.39 37.41
C LYS A 410 -25.23 -5.29 38.78
N GLY A 411 -24.68 -4.45 39.66
CA GLY A 411 -25.08 -4.44 41.07
C GLY A 411 -24.93 -5.82 41.71
N ASP A 412 -25.98 -6.33 42.35
CA ASP A 412 -26.04 -7.67 42.94
C ASP A 412 -26.35 -8.81 41.95
N LEU A 413 -26.52 -8.51 40.65
CA LEU A 413 -26.88 -9.48 39.62
C LEU A 413 -25.65 -9.99 38.85
N LYS A 414 -25.49 -11.32 38.75
CA LYS A 414 -24.45 -11.96 37.91
C LYS A 414 -25.06 -12.57 36.65
N ILE A 415 -24.69 -12.03 35.48
CA ILE A 415 -25.24 -12.46 34.19
C ILE A 415 -24.17 -13.22 33.40
N GLY A 416 -24.43 -14.47 33.07
CA GLY A 416 -23.59 -15.23 32.14
C GLY A 416 -23.99 -14.98 30.69
N VAL A 417 -23.05 -14.63 29.82
CA VAL A 417 -23.27 -14.47 28.37
C VAL A 417 -22.40 -15.46 27.61
N ILE A 418 -23.02 -16.28 26.75
CA ILE A 418 -22.33 -17.27 25.92
C ILE A 418 -22.49 -16.90 24.45
N GLY A 419 -21.37 -16.76 23.72
CA GLY A 419 -21.35 -16.49 22.28
C GLY A 419 -20.97 -17.74 21.48
N THR A 420 -21.66 -18.00 20.36
CA THR A 420 -21.29 -19.06 19.40
C THR A 420 -21.42 -18.60 17.96
N ILE A 421 -20.67 -19.25 17.08
CA ILE A 421 -20.79 -19.14 15.62
C ILE A 421 -21.44 -20.40 15.04
N GLY A 422 -22.24 -20.30 13.99
CA GLY A 422 -22.91 -21.45 13.38
C GLY A 422 -21.93 -22.50 12.83
N SER A 423 -22.13 -23.77 13.18
CA SER A 423 -21.35 -24.87 12.58
C SER A 423 -21.62 -24.97 11.08
N GLY A 424 -20.56 -25.01 10.26
CA GLY A 424 -20.66 -25.04 8.79
C GLY A 424 -20.54 -23.66 8.13
N LEU A 425 -20.50 -22.57 8.91
CA LEU A 425 -20.23 -21.23 8.38
C LEU A 425 -18.80 -21.06 7.86
N GLU A 426 -17.90 -22.02 8.07
CA GLU A 426 -16.59 -22.06 7.41
C GLU A 426 -16.73 -21.98 5.88
N SER A 427 -17.82 -22.52 5.32
CA SER A 427 -18.12 -22.44 3.88
C SER A 427 -18.56 -21.05 3.40
N SER A 428 -18.88 -20.14 4.33
CA SER A 428 -19.21 -18.74 4.07
C SER A 428 -17.98 -17.83 4.18
N ILE A 429 -16.80 -18.39 4.46
CA ILE A 429 -15.55 -17.66 4.65
C ILE A 429 -14.58 -18.10 3.54
N SER A 430 -13.64 -17.21 3.15
CA SER A 430 -12.55 -17.62 2.25
C SER A 430 -11.75 -18.76 2.87
N LYS A 431 -11.48 -19.81 2.10
CA LYS A 431 -10.83 -21.03 2.61
C LYS A 431 -9.48 -20.73 3.26
N SER A 432 -8.68 -19.85 2.68
CA SER A 432 -7.38 -19.43 3.22
C SER A 432 -7.48 -18.73 4.58
N ARG A 433 -8.64 -18.16 4.92
CA ARG A 433 -8.87 -17.43 6.18
C ARG A 433 -9.39 -18.33 7.31
N VAL A 434 -9.95 -19.48 6.97
CA VAL A 434 -10.58 -20.40 7.94
C VAL A 434 -9.94 -21.80 7.95
N GLU A 435 -8.91 -22.05 7.14
CA GLU A 435 -8.36 -23.40 6.97
C GLU A 435 -7.76 -24.01 8.24
N ASP A 436 -7.34 -23.19 9.19
CA ASP A 436 -6.78 -23.62 10.48
C ASP A 436 -7.84 -23.74 11.59
N TYR A 437 -9.08 -23.35 11.32
CA TYR A 437 -10.14 -23.25 12.33
C TYR A 437 -11.32 -24.18 12.02
N GLU A 438 -12.05 -24.57 13.07
CA GLU A 438 -13.34 -25.25 12.96
C GLU A 438 -14.36 -24.69 13.95
N PHE A 439 -15.63 -24.71 13.53
CA PHE A 439 -16.78 -24.30 14.31
C PHE A 439 -17.53 -25.55 14.74
N GLN A 440 -17.26 -26.01 15.95
CA GLN A 440 -17.90 -27.20 16.50
C GLN A 440 -19.37 -26.94 16.85
N SER A 441 -20.10 -27.95 17.33
CA SER A 441 -21.54 -27.83 17.59
C SER A 441 -21.87 -26.68 18.57
N PRO A 442 -22.57 -25.61 18.14
CA PRO A 442 -22.89 -24.48 19.02
C PRO A 442 -23.83 -24.91 20.16
N THR A 443 -24.78 -25.80 19.89
CA THR A 443 -25.72 -26.34 20.90
C THR A 443 -25.00 -27.11 22.00
N TYR A 444 -24.02 -27.96 21.64
CA TYR A 444 -23.25 -28.73 22.62
C TYR A 444 -22.44 -27.81 23.53
N TRP A 445 -21.65 -26.91 22.93
CA TRP A 445 -20.77 -26.02 23.68
C TRP A 445 -21.55 -25.00 24.52
N THR A 446 -22.68 -24.49 24.04
CA THR A 446 -23.54 -23.62 24.84
C THR A 446 -24.09 -24.34 26.06
N GLN A 447 -24.57 -25.58 25.92
CA GLN A 447 -25.05 -26.35 27.07
C GLN A 447 -23.92 -26.67 28.07
N TYR A 448 -22.73 -27.00 27.57
CA TYR A 448 -21.56 -27.26 28.41
C TYR A 448 -21.21 -26.05 29.28
N TYR A 449 -21.14 -24.85 28.69
CA TYR A 449 -20.83 -23.64 29.44
C TYR A 449 -21.99 -23.13 30.31
N THR A 450 -23.23 -23.37 29.90
CA THR A 450 -24.42 -23.16 30.75
C THR A 450 -24.27 -23.94 32.06
N ASP A 451 -23.89 -25.21 32.00
CA ASP A 451 -23.71 -26.05 33.19
C ASP A 451 -22.58 -25.51 34.10
N ILE A 452 -21.47 -25.01 33.52
CA ILE A 452 -20.37 -24.41 34.27
C ILE A 452 -20.82 -23.12 34.97
N LEU A 453 -21.48 -22.22 34.25
CA LEU A 453 -21.95 -20.94 34.77
C LEU A 453 -22.90 -21.13 35.95
N ILE A 454 -23.79 -22.12 35.90
CA ILE A 454 -24.71 -22.44 37.00
C ILE A 454 -23.99 -23.09 38.18
N ASN A 455 -23.18 -24.12 37.93
CA ASN A 455 -22.67 -24.97 39.00
C ASN A 455 -21.41 -24.41 39.68
N GLU A 456 -20.57 -23.68 38.94
CA GLU A 456 -19.30 -23.17 39.45
C GLU A 456 -19.38 -21.69 39.83
N TYR A 457 -19.99 -20.88 38.96
CA TYR A 457 -20.07 -19.42 39.14
C TYR A 457 -21.37 -18.94 39.77
N GLN A 458 -22.41 -19.79 39.76
CA GLN A 458 -23.73 -19.49 40.33
C GLN A 458 -24.29 -18.17 39.79
N VAL A 459 -24.26 -18.01 38.46
CA VAL A 459 -24.90 -16.87 37.80
C VAL A 459 -26.42 -16.88 38.01
N ASP A 460 -27.01 -15.69 38.04
CA ASP A 460 -28.44 -15.48 38.27
C ASP A 460 -29.26 -15.57 36.97
N ALA A 461 -28.64 -15.22 35.84
CA ALA A 461 -29.23 -15.24 34.52
C ALA A 461 -28.24 -15.74 33.45
N ILE A 462 -28.75 -16.33 32.37
CA ILE A 462 -27.95 -16.77 31.22
C ILE A 462 -28.54 -16.26 29.91
N PHE A 463 -27.74 -15.50 29.17
CA PHE A 463 -28.03 -15.08 27.81
C PHE A 463 -27.14 -15.82 26.83
N THR A 464 -27.72 -16.23 25.71
CA THR A 464 -27.02 -16.96 24.65
C THR A 464 -27.13 -16.17 23.36
N ILE A 465 -26.03 -16.08 22.62
CA ILE A 465 -25.95 -15.33 21.37
C ILE A 465 -25.32 -16.24 20.32
N ASN A 466 -26.03 -16.49 19.22
CA ASN A 466 -25.59 -17.40 18.17
C ASN A 466 -25.61 -16.74 16.79
N HIS A 467 -24.43 -16.60 16.20
CA HIS A 467 -24.27 -16.08 14.85
C HIS A 467 -24.48 -17.20 13.81
N ALA A 468 -25.73 -17.52 13.46
CA ALA A 468 -26.04 -18.66 12.59
C ALA A 468 -27.40 -18.56 11.87
N VAL A 469 -27.62 -19.44 10.89
CA VAL A 469 -28.91 -19.62 10.19
C VAL A 469 -29.92 -20.51 10.94
N ASP A 470 -29.54 -21.14 12.06
CA ASP A 470 -30.21 -22.34 12.56
C ASP A 470 -31.23 -22.09 13.68
N SER A 471 -32.52 -22.32 13.38
CA SER A 471 -33.60 -22.27 14.37
C SER A 471 -33.58 -23.43 15.38
N TYR A 472 -32.91 -24.54 15.07
CA TYR A 472 -32.79 -25.67 15.99
C TYR A 472 -32.02 -25.28 17.26
N TYR A 473 -30.92 -24.52 17.12
CA TYR A 473 -30.20 -23.96 18.26
C TYR A 473 -31.14 -23.19 19.19
N ASN A 474 -31.95 -22.28 18.62
CA ASN A 474 -32.88 -21.43 19.37
C ASN A 474 -33.89 -22.27 20.16
N GLU A 475 -34.49 -23.27 19.51
CA GLU A 475 -35.40 -24.20 20.16
C GLU A 475 -34.72 -24.98 21.29
N GLN A 476 -33.49 -25.47 21.09
CA GLN A 476 -32.80 -26.23 22.14
C GLN A 476 -32.45 -25.35 23.34
N MET A 477 -31.91 -24.15 23.13
CA MET A 477 -31.51 -23.27 24.23
C MET A 477 -32.73 -22.76 25.00
N ALA A 478 -33.78 -22.31 24.29
CA ALA A 478 -35.00 -21.83 24.94
C ALA A 478 -35.77 -22.93 25.70
N LEU A 479 -35.65 -24.20 25.30
CA LEU A 479 -36.30 -25.33 25.97
C LEU A 479 -35.44 -25.99 27.07
N ASN A 480 -34.17 -25.61 27.24
CA ASN A 480 -33.30 -26.23 28.24
C ASN A 480 -33.69 -25.86 29.69
N GLY A 481 -34.47 -24.78 29.87
CA GLY A 481 -35.01 -24.33 31.16
C GLY A 481 -34.04 -23.54 32.04
N SER A 482 -32.87 -23.17 31.53
CA SER A 482 -31.81 -22.43 32.24
C SER A 482 -31.33 -21.16 31.52
N VAL A 483 -31.83 -20.90 30.31
CA VAL A 483 -31.50 -19.71 29.50
C VAL A 483 -32.65 -18.71 29.59
N ASP A 484 -32.32 -17.43 29.77
CA ASP A 484 -33.26 -16.32 29.95
C ASP A 484 -33.47 -15.49 28.69
N ALA A 485 -32.55 -15.58 27.70
CA ALA A 485 -32.68 -14.99 26.37
C ALA A 485 -31.82 -15.72 25.33
N VAL A 486 -32.32 -15.77 24.09
CA VAL A 486 -31.55 -16.20 22.91
C VAL A 486 -31.50 -15.06 21.90
N PHE A 487 -30.29 -14.68 21.50
CA PHE A 487 -30.05 -13.70 20.46
C PHE A 487 -29.40 -14.35 19.24
N ASN A 488 -29.72 -13.85 18.06
CA ASN A 488 -29.20 -14.37 16.79
C ASN A 488 -28.54 -13.27 15.97
N GLY A 489 -27.66 -13.66 15.04
CA GLY A 489 -27.15 -12.82 13.95
C GLY A 489 -27.24 -13.55 12.60
N HIS A 490 -26.42 -13.13 11.63
CA HIS A 490 -26.12 -13.78 10.35
C HIS A 490 -27.20 -13.72 9.27
N THR A 491 -28.48 -13.81 9.62
CA THR A 491 -29.54 -13.92 8.61
C THR A 491 -30.06 -12.57 8.12
N HIS A 492 -29.64 -11.47 8.76
CA HIS A 492 -30.07 -10.10 8.56
C HIS A 492 -31.59 -9.87 8.76
N ARG A 493 -32.26 -10.81 9.42
CA ARG A 493 -33.72 -10.79 9.59
C ARG A 493 -34.11 -10.07 10.87
N THR A 494 -35.30 -9.51 10.87
CA THR A 494 -35.99 -9.16 12.10
C THR A 494 -36.63 -10.44 12.64
N GLU A 495 -36.08 -10.99 13.71
CA GLU A 495 -36.68 -12.11 14.44
C GLU A 495 -37.14 -11.62 15.82
N LEU A 496 -38.37 -11.98 16.18
CA LEU A 496 -38.94 -11.70 17.48
C LEU A 496 -39.95 -12.79 17.81
N SER A 497 -39.59 -13.68 18.73
CA SER A 497 -40.47 -14.76 19.15
C SER A 497 -40.29 -15.13 20.62
N LEU A 498 -41.21 -15.93 21.15
CA LEU A 498 -41.18 -16.41 22.53
C LEU A 498 -41.31 -17.93 22.52
N ILE A 499 -40.26 -18.64 22.92
CA ILE A 499 -40.24 -20.11 23.00
C ILE A 499 -40.27 -20.50 24.47
N SER A 500 -41.37 -21.09 24.93
CA SER A 500 -41.57 -21.49 26.34
C SER A 500 -41.32 -20.38 27.38
N GLY A 501 -41.52 -19.11 27.00
CA GLY A 501 -41.31 -17.95 27.86
C GLY A 501 -39.94 -17.29 27.72
N VAL A 502 -39.02 -17.87 26.94
CA VAL A 502 -37.69 -17.30 26.62
C VAL A 502 -37.79 -16.51 25.31
N PRO A 503 -37.39 -15.23 25.29
CA PRO A 503 -37.38 -14.42 24.07
C PRO A 503 -36.27 -14.89 23.14
N VAL A 504 -36.57 -14.92 21.84
CA VAL A 504 -35.62 -15.15 20.75
C VAL A 504 -35.65 -13.94 19.83
N LEU A 505 -34.50 -13.30 19.61
CA LEU A 505 -34.41 -12.02 18.92
C LEU A 505 -33.25 -11.94 17.91
N GLN A 506 -33.50 -11.29 16.77
CA GLN A 506 -32.49 -10.79 15.82
C GLN A 506 -32.89 -9.38 15.38
N ALA A 507 -31.96 -8.43 15.42
CA ALA A 507 -32.20 -7.01 15.20
C ALA A 507 -31.87 -6.56 13.77
N SER A 508 -32.41 -7.26 12.76
CA SER A 508 -32.16 -6.94 11.35
C SER A 508 -30.65 -6.93 11.02
N SER A 509 -30.15 -5.88 10.37
CA SER A 509 -28.74 -5.65 10.01
C SER A 509 -28.50 -4.15 9.75
N ASN A 510 -27.24 -3.77 9.54
CA ASN A 510 -26.77 -2.43 9.17
C ASN A 510 -27.32 -1.32 10.09
N ALA A 511 -27.41 -1.58 11.39
CA ALA A 511 -27.95 -0.62 12.36
C ALA A 511 -29.38 -0.11 12.02
N ARG A 512 -30.21 -0.92 11.34
CA ARG A 512 -31.62 -0.59 11.03
C ARG A 512 -32.55 -0.75 12.23
N ALA A 513 -32.21 -1.65 13.14
CA ALA A 513 -32.98 -1.91 14.36
C ALA A 513 -32.04 -2.07 15.55
N LEU A 514 -32.58 -1.75 16.73
CA LEU A 514 -31.97 -2.00 18.03
C LEU A 514 -32.84 -2.99 18.80
N GLY A 515 -32.32 -4.18 19.07
CA GLY A 515 -33.01 -5.16 19.90
C GLY A 515 -33.15 -4.64 21.33
N TYR A 516 -34.30 -4.89 21.95
CA TYR A 516 -34.60 -4.45 23.30
C TYR A 516 -35.38 -5.51 24.07
N LEU A 517 -34.87 -5.90 25.23
CA LEU A 517 -35.57 -6.69 26.23
C LEU A 517 -35.61 -5.91 27.54
N SER A 518 -36.69 -6.05 28.31
CA SER A 518 -36.73 -5.58 29.69
C SER A 518 -37.25 -6.66 30.62
N TYR A 519 -36.63 -6.77 31.79
CA TYR A 519 -36.94 -7.72 32.83
C TYR A 519 -37.18 -6.97 34.14
N VAL A 520 -38.09 -7.49 34.97
CA VAL A 520 -38.08 -7.20 36.40
C VAL A 520 -37.28 -8.29 37.11
N VAL A 521 -36.50 -7.89 38.11
CA VAL A 521 -35.66 -8.78 38.92
C VAL A 521 -36.31 -8.91 40.29
N ASP A 522 -36.47 -10.14 40.78
CA ASP A 522 -37.02 -10.37 42.10
C ASP A 522 -35.95 -10.41 43.20
N SER A 523 -36.37 -10.43 44.47
CA SER A 523 -35.46 -10.49 45.64
C SER A 523 -34.56 -11.74 45.72
N SER A 524 -34.68 -12.68 44.79
CA SER A 524 -33.82 -13.86 44.63
C SER A 524 -33.06 -13.80 43.31
N ASN A 525 -32.90 -12.60 42.74
CA ASN A 525 -32.22 -12.27 41.49
C ASN A 525 -32.81 -12.97 40.24
N LYS A 526 -34.07 -13.43 40.33
CA LYS A 526 -34.69 -14.11 39.20
C LYS A 526 -35.35 -13.13 38.25
N LEU A 527 -35.02 -13.23 36.97
CA LEU A 527 -35.57 -12.42 35.91
C LEU A 527 -36.98 -12.86 35.51
N SER A 528 -37.85 -11.88 35.26
CA SER A 528 -39.16 -12.07 34.61
C SER A 528 -39.32 -11.09 33.46
N LEU A 529 -39.44 -11.61 32.24
CA LEU A 529 -39.56 -10.79 31.03
C LEU A 529 -40.82 -9.91 31.08
N VAL A 530 -40.62 -8.61 30.85
CA VAL A 530 -41.67 -7.59 30.75
C VAL A 530 -41.93 -7.20 29.30
N SER A 531 -40.87 -6.90 28.54
CA SER A 531 -40.96 -6.47 27.16
C SER A 531 -39.86 -7.08 26.30
N TYR A 532 -40.16 -7.27 25.01
CA TYR A 532 -39.22 -7.71 24.00
C TYR A 532 -39.63 -7.11 22.65
N ASP A 533 -38.73 -6.38 21.99
CA ASP A 533 -39.01 -5.69 20.73
C ASP A 533 -37.74 -5.45 19.91
N ASN A 534 -37.93 -5.13 18.63
CA ASN A 534 -36.89 -4.53 17.78
C ASN A 534 -37.26 -3.08 17.50
N LEU A 535 -36.53 -2.15 18.09
CA LEU A 535 -36.76 -0.72 17.97
C LEU A 535 -36.19 -0.20 16.64
N PHE A 536 -37.07 0.29 15.77
CA PHE A 536 -36.70 1.05 14.59
C PHE A 536 -36.69 2.55 14.92
N ARG A 537 -36.17 3.35 13.97
CA ARG A 537 -35.96 4.80 14.14
C ARG A 537 -37.13 5.59 14.73
N SER A 538 -38.37 5.18 14.46
CA SER A 538 -39.57 5.87 14.94
C SER A 538 -40.08 5.43 16.31
N ASP A 539 -39.55 4.34 16.86
CA ASP A 539 -40.13 3.65 18.01
C ASP A 539 -39.67 4.26 19.34
N ASP A 540 -38.47 4.86 19.35
CA ASP A 540 -37.97 5.69 20.46
C ASP A 540 -37.59 7.09 19.96
N THR A 541 -38.10 8.14 20.62
CA THR A 541 -37.78 9.52 20.27
C THR A 541 -36.30 9.87 20.38
N ARG A 542 -35.53 9.14 21.20
CA ARG A 542 -34.07 9.30 21.33
C ARG A 542 -33.34 8.84 20.08
N LEU A 543 -33.86 7.85 19.35
CA LEU A 543 -33.32 7.45 18.03
C LEU A 543 -33.51 8.56 16.97
N LEU A 544 -34.33 9.59 17.23
CA LEU A 544 -34.48 10.75 16.35
C LEU A 544 -33.38 11.80 16.52
N THR A 545 -32.45 11.63 17.46
CA THR A 545 -31.33 12.56 17.67
C THR A 545 -30.00 11.82 17.73
N PRO A 546 -28.95 12.25 17.00
CA PRO A 546 -27.60 11.70 17.14
C PRO A 546 -26.96 12.12 18.47
N HIS A 547 -26.11 11.26 19.03
CA HIS A 547 -25.36 11.56 20.25
C HIS A 547 -24.16 12.47 19.93
N PRO A 548 -24.03 13.67 20.54
CA PRO A 548 -23.07 14.68 20.10
C PRO A 548 -21.61 14.23 20.25
N GLY A 549 -21.27 13.47 21.30
CA GLY A 549 -19.90 12.99 21.51
C GLY A 549 -19.53 11.84 20.58
N LEU A 550 -20.50 11.00 20.22
CA LEU A 550 -20.27 9.91 19.26
C LEU A 550 -20.20 10.46 17.84
N GLU A 551 -21.00 11.47 17.52
CA GLU A 551 -20.89 12.21 16.25
C GLU A 551 -19.51 12.86 16.08
N ALA A 552 -18.96 13.45 17.15
CA ALA A 552 -17.63 14.03 17.12
C ALA A 552 -16.55 12.98 16.84
N LEU A 553 -16.63 11.80 17.47
CA LEU A 553 -15.74 10.67 17.19
C LEU A 553 -15.90 10.14 15.76
N ILE A 554 -17.13 10.02 15.25
CA ILE A 554 -17.35 9.63 13.86
C ILE A 554 -16.71 10.63 12.90
N GLN A 555 -16.82 11.93 13.20
CA GLN A 555 -16.26 12.97 12.34
C GLN A 555 -14.73 12.92 12.25
N THR A 556 -14.01 12.49 13.31
CA THR A 556 -12.54 12.36 13.23
C THR A 556 -12.12 11.33 12.19
N TYR A 557 -12.83 10.21 12.08
CA TYR A 557 -12.57 9.21 11.04
C TYR A 557 -12.99 9.68 9.65
N VAL A 558 -14.12 10.39 9.55
CA VAL A 558 -14.62 10.95 8.29
C VAL A 558 -13.63 11.95 7.71
N ASP A 559 -13.09 12.85 8.52
CA ASP A 559 -12.17 13.90 8.08
C ASP A 559 -10.87 13.32 7.51
N GLN A 560 -10.39 12.20 8.07
CA GLN A 560 -9.17 11.52 7.61
C GLN A 560 -9.29 10.86 6.22
N ILE A 561 -10.50 10.47 5.81
CA ILE A 561 -10.74 9.80 4.51
C ILE A 561 -11.69 10.57 3.59
N GLU A 562 -11.93 11.85 3.86
CA GLU A 562 -12.90 12.70 3.16
C GLU A 562 -12.80 12.63 1.62
N PRO A 563 -11.60 12.61 1.00
CA PRO A 563 -11.47 12.44 -0.44
C PRO A 563 -12.02 11.09 -0.95
N LEU A 564 -11.81 10.00 -0.22
CA LEU A 564 -12.31 8.67 -0.57
C LEU A 564 -13.85 8.60 -0.52
N LEU A 565 -14.46 9.41 0.35
CA LEU A 565 -15.90 9.50 0.54
C LEU A 565 -16.57 10.29 -0.59
N ASN A 566 -15.99 11.45 -0.94
CA ASN A 566 -16.71 12.49 -1.68
C ASN A 566 -16.23 12.69 -3.13
N GLU A 567 -15.00 12.31 -3.48
CA GLU A 567 -14.48 12.52 -4.83
C GLU A 567 -15.02 11.48 -5.80
N ALA A 568 -15.80 11.94 -6.79
CA ALA A 568 -16.33 11.09 -7.85
C ALA A 568 -15.21 10.69 -8.82
N ILE A 569 -15.00 9.38 -8.98
CA ILE A 569 -14.17 8.80 -10.04
C ILE A 569 -14.92 8.90 -11.36
N LEU A 570 -16.17 8.42 -11.36
CA LEU A 570 -17.11 8.43 -12.50
C LEU A 570 -18.54 8.66 -12.02
N TYR A 571 -19.48 8.83 -12.95
CA TYR A 571 -20.91 8.82 -12.67
C TYR A 571 -21.59 7.67 -13.43
N ALA A 572 -22.45 6.90 -12.76
CA ALA A 572 -23.19 5.80 -13.40
C ALA A 572 -24.11 6.34 -14.51
N ALA A 573 -23.92 5.91 -15.76
CA ALA A 573 -24.73 6.39 -16.88
C ALA A 573 -26.18 5.86 -16.82
N ASP A 574 -26.36 4.64 -16.33
CA ASP A 574 -27.64 3.97 -16.12
C ASP A 574 -27.69 3.35 -14.71
N SER A 575 -28.81 2.71 -14.38
CA SER A 575 -28.93 1.90 -13.16
C SER A 575 -28.41 0.49 -13.43
N TYR A 576 -27.49 0.01 -12.58
CA TYR A 576 -26.91 -1.32 -12.67
C TYR A 576 -27.27 -2.11 -11.42
N ASP A 577 -28.00 -3.21 -11.61
CA ASP A 577 -28.30 -4.12 -10.51
C ASP A 577 -27.08 -4.95 -10.13
N ARG A 578 -27.21 -5.69 -9.01
CA ARG A 578 -26.14 -6.57 -8.52
C ARG A 578 -25.68 -7.59 -9.55
N ILE A 579 -26.57 -8.09 -10.43
CA ILE A 579 -26.20 -9.10 -11.44
C ILE A 579 -25.30 -8.47 -12.50
N ALA A 580 -25.67 -7.31 -13.02
CA ALA A 580 -24.86 -6.57 -13.98
C ALA A 580 -23.47 -6.25 -13.42
N LEU A 581 -23.40 -5.81 -12.15
CA LEU A 581 -22.15 -5.53 -11.46
C LEU A 581 -21.32 -6.80 -11.17
N THR A 582 -21.96 -7.91 -10.81
CA THR A 582 -21.27 -9.21 -10.59
C THR A 582 -20.61 -9.67 -11.89
N LYS A 583 -21.33 -9.58 -13.02
CA LYS A 583 -20.81 -9.94 -14.34
C LYS A 583 -19.65 -9.02 -14.77
N PHE A 584 -19.79 -7.72 -14.51
CA PHE A 584 -18.72 -6.77 -14.79
C PHE A 584 -17.49 -7.01 -13.91
N MET A 585 -17.65 -7.35 -12.62
CA MET A 585 -16.53 -7.75 -11.77
C MET A 585 -15.85 -9.03 -12.30
N ALA A 586 -16.60 -10.00 -12.82
CA ALA A 586 -16.01 -11.16 -13.48
C ALA A 586 -15.17 -10.77 -14.71
N GLU A 587 -15.54 -9.72 -15.43
CA GLU A 587 -14.73 -9.13 -16.52
C GLU A 587 -13.44 -8.50 -15.99
N VAL A 588 -13.54 -7.67 -14.96
CA VAL A 588 -12.38 -7.04 -14.31
C VAL A 588 -11.38 -8.08 -13.79
N ILE A 589 -11.87 -9.11 -13.09
CA ILE A 589 -11.04 -10.21 -12.59
C ILE A 589 -10.34 -10.94 -13.75
N ARG A 590 -11.06 -11.18 -14.86
CA ARG A 590 -10.48 -11.81 -16.05
C ARG A 590 -9.34 -10.96 -16.61
N ASP A 591 -9.58 -9.67 -16.79
CA ASP A 591 -8.66 -8.78 -17.49
C ASP A 591 -7.42 -8.48 -16.64
N ALA A 592 -7.59 -8.26 -15.33
CA ALA A 592 -6.49 -8.12 -14.38
C ALA A 592 -5.56 -9.34 -14.36
N ALA A 593 -6.11 -10.54 -14.56
CA ALA A 593 -5.36 -11.80 -14.61
C ALA A 593 -4.87 -12.21 -16.01
N GLY A 594 -5.27 -11.50 -17.06
CA GLY A 594 -5.07 -11.92 -18.45
C GLY A 594 -5.69 -13.30 -18.76
N ALA A 595 -6.83 -13.61 -18.14
CA ALA A 595 -7.50 -14.90 -18.21
C ALA A 595 -8.35 -15.09 -19.48
N ASP A 596 -8.60 -16.35 -19.85
CA ASP A 596 -9.58 -16.67 -20.88
C ASP A 596 -11.01 -16.44 -20.37
N ILE A 597 -11.23 -16.68 -19.07
CA ILE A 597 -12.53 -16.67 -18.40
C ILE A 597 -12.35 -16.06 -17.01
N GLY A 598 -13.23 -15.14 -16.63
CA GLY A 598 -13.35 -14.64 -15.26
C GLY A 598 -14.66 -15.07 -14.63
N ILE A 599 -14.65 -15.32 -13.32
CA ILE A 599 -15.81 -15.77 -12.54
C ILE A 599 -15.87 -15.00 -11.22
N HIS A 600 -17.06 -14.51 -10.87
CA HIS A 600 -17.31 -13.83 -9.58
C HIS A 600 -18.63 -14.31 -8.96
N ASN A 601 -18.68 -14.46 -7.63
CA ASN A 601 -19.87 -14.90 -6.91
C ASN A 601 -20.87 -13.76 -6.68
N SER A 602 -22.16 -14.03 -6.85
CA SER A 602 -23.21 -13.02 -6.63
C SER A 602 -23.26 -12.51 -5.19
N GLY A 603 -22.81 -13.31 -4.22
CA GLY A 603 -22.70 -12.95 -2.80
C GLY A 603 -21.63 -11.89 -2.51
N GLY A 604 -20.60 -11.80 -3.37
CA GLY A 604 -19.49 -10.85 -3.28
C GLY A 604 -19.90 -9.42 -3.64
N THR A 605 -20.92 -9.26 -4.49
CA THR A 605 -21.52 -7.98 -4.84
C THR A 605 -22.66 -7.65 -3.88
N ARG A 606 -22.59 -6.54 -3.15
CA ARG A 606 -23.52 -6.21 -2.04
C ARG A 606 -24.51 -5.10 -2.36
N ASP A 607 -24.17 -4.21 -3.27
CA ASP A 607 -25.02 -3.07 -3.63
C ASP A 607 -25.21 -2.91 -5.15
N SER A 608 -26.15 -2.05 -5.54
CA SER A 608 -26.45 -1.64 -6.91
C SER A 608 -26.05 -0.18 -7.16
N LEU A 609 -26.00 0.22 -8.42
CA LEU A 609 -25.85 1.63 -8.82
C LEU A 609 -27.17 2.16 -9.39
N VAL A 610 -27.49 3.41 -9.08
CA VAL A 610 -28.60 4.13 -9.74
C VAL A 610 -28.07 5.13 -10.76
N SER A 611 -28.85 5.39 -11.82
CA SER A 611 -28.46 6.34 -12.86
C SER A 611 -28.14 7.74 -12.29
N GLY A 612 -27.00 8.28 -12.68
CA GLY A 612 -26.46 9.56 -12.23
C GLY A 612 -25.73 9.52 -10.88
N GLN A 613 -25.67 8.37 -10.20
CA GLN A 613 -24.95 8.21 -8.94
C GLN A 613 -23.45 8.44 -9.16
N ALA A 614 -22.84 9.24 -8.29
CA ALA A 614 -21.38 9.37 -8.23
C ALA A 614 -20.77 8.04 -7.74
N ILE A 615 -19.76 7.56 -8.44
CA ILE A 615 -18.97 6.39 -8.06
C ILE A 615 -17.69 6.91 -7.43
N THR A 616 -17.64 6.86 -6.11
CA THR A 616 -16.47 7.21 -5.28
C THR A 616 -15.77 5.94 -4.81
N VAL A 617 -14.61 6.06 -4.15
CA VAL A 617 -13.97 4.90 -3.50
C VAL A 617 -14.91 4.30 -2.45
N ALA A 618 -15.62 5.12 -1.66
CA ALA A 618 -16.66 4.63 -0.75
C ALA A 618 -17.74 3.79 -1.43
N THR A 619 -18.09 4.14 -2.67
CA THR A 619 -19.06 3.38 -3.48
C THR A 619 -18.50 2.01 -3.86
N THR A 620 -17.20 1.89 -4.16
CA THR A 620 -16.58 0.59 -4.50
C THR A 620 -16.58 -0.34 -3.30
N TYR A 621 -16.27 0.15 -2.09
CA TYR A 621 -16.41 -0.63 -0.86
C TYR A 621 -17.85 -1.10 -0.65
N LYS A 622 -18.84 -0.21 -0.79
CA LYS A 622 -20.25 -0.60 -0.60
C LYS A 622 -20.71 -1.70 -1.57
N ILE A 623 -20.19 -1.70 -2.81
CA ILE A 623 -20.53 -2.71 -3.81
C ILE A 623 -19.72 -4.00 -3.60
N PHE A 624 -18.42 -3.92 -3.34
CA PHE A 624 -17.50 -5.06 -3.22
C PHE A 624 -16.67 -4.96 -1.93
N PRO A 625 -17.28 -5.16 -0.74
CA PRO A 625 -16.62 -4.82 0.52
C PRO A 625 -15.62 -5.87 1.00
N PHE A 626 -15.46 -6.99 0.30
CA PHE A 626 -14.56 -8.07 0.71
C PHE A 626 -13.21 -7.88 0.05
N ASP A 627 -12.13 -7.98 0.81
CA ASP A 627 -10.77 -7.91 0.27
C ASP A 627 -10.33 -9.29 -0.29
N ASN A 628 -11.19 -9.85 -1.15
CA ASN A 628 -10.94 -11.15 -1.78
C ASN A 628 -9.81 -11.01 -2.80
N GLN A 629 -8.90 -11.98 -2.82
CA GLN A 629 -7.76 -11.96 -3.73
C GLN A 629 -8.11 -12.64 -5.05
N ILE A 630 -7.67 -12.04 -6.15
CA ILE A 630 -7.73 -12.67 -7.47
C ILE A 630 -6.81 -13.89 -7.47
N ILE A 631 -7.33 -15.00 -7.96
CA ILE A 631 -6.66 -16.27 -8.17
C ILE A 631 -6.82 -16.68 -9.63
N SER A 632 -5.81 -17.34 -10.19
CA SER A 632 -5.92 -17.95 -11.53
C SER A 632 -5.40 -19.37 -11.56
N VAL A 633 -6.06 -20.21 -12.36
CA VAL A 633 -5.72 -21.64 -12.50
C VAL A 633 -6.16 -22.18 -13.86
N TYR A 634 -5.42 -23.15 -14.39
CA TYR A 634 -5.84 -23.91 -15.56
C TYR A 634 -6.82 -25.02 -15.17
N ILE A 635 -8.09 -24.89 -15.58
CA ILE A 635 -9.10 -25.94 -15.36
C ILE A 635 -9.64 -26.49 -16.68
N LYS A 636 -10.17 -27.71 -16.66
CA LYS A 636 -10.74 -28.36 -17.83
C LYS A 636 -12.08 -27.76 -18.24
N GLY A 637 -12.38 -27.78 -19.54
CA GLY A 637 -13.63 -27.26 -20.11
C GLY A 637 -14.90 -27.87 -19.52
N ASN A 638 -14.88 -29.13 -19.09
CA ASN A 638 -16.02 -29.74 -18.40
C ASN A 638 -16.33 -29.07 -17.04
N GLU A 639 -15.28 -28.72 -16.28
CA GLU A 639 -15.42 -28.00 -15.00
C GLU A 639 -15.83 -26.54 -15.24
N VAL A 640 -15.24 -25.89 -16.25
CA VAL A 640 -15.67 -24.56 -16.70
C VAL A 640 -17.18 -24.56 -16.95
N MET A 641 -17.69 -25.48 -17.78
CA MET A 641 -19.11 -25.52 -18.10
C MET A 641 -19.99 -25.76 -16.88
N SER A 642 -19.52 -26.52 -15.88
CA SER A 642 -20.25 -26.69 -14.61
C SER A 642 -20.41 -25.35 -13.90
N LEU A 643 -19.34 -24.55 -13.81
CA LEU A 643 -19.36 -23.22 -13.22
C LEU A 643 -20.25 -22.24 -13.99
N LEU A 644 -20.20 -22.24 -15.34
CA LEU A 644 -21.02 -21.34 -16.16
C LEU A 644 -22.53 -21.60 -16.01
N TYR A 645 -22.92 -22.82 -15.61
CA TYR A 645 -24.31 -23.16 -15.32
C TYR A 645 -24.71 -22.98 -13.85
N ASN A 646 -23.78 -22.58 -12.98
CA ASN A 646 -24.06 -22.35 -11.57
C ASN A 646 -24.65 -20.95 -11.37
N SER A 647 -25.89 -20.87 -10.89
CA SER A 647 -26.61 -19.60 -10.69
C SER A 647 -26.08 -18.74 -9.55
N SER A 648 -25.06 -19.19 -8.81
CA SER A 648 -24.47 -18.45 -7.69
C SER A 648 -23.24 -17.63 -8.11
N VAL A 649 -22.82 -17.76 -9.37
CA VAL A 649 -21.71 -17.02 -9.96
C VAL A 649 -22.13 -16.40 -11.28
N GLU A 650 -21.49 -15.30 -11.64
CA GLU A 650 -21.51 -14.74 -12.98
C GLU A 650 -20.11 -14.86 -13.60
N TYR A 651 -20.05 -14.79 -14.93
CA TYR A 651 -18.81 -15.00 -15.66
C TYR A 651 -18.64 -14.04 -16.83
N SER A 652 -17.40 -13.90 -17.28
CA SER A 652 -17.04 -13.16 -18.47
C SER A 652 -16.04 -13.97 -19.31
N LEU A 653 -16.25 -14.05 -20.62
CA LEU A 653 -15.40 -14.79 -21.57
C LEU A 653 -14.58 -13.80 -22.40
N LYS A 654 -13.30 -14.09 -22.65
CA LYS A 654 -12.47 -13.23 -23.50
C LYS A 654 -13.09 -13.03 -24.89
N GLU A 655 -12.75 -11.93 -25.54
CA GLU A 655 -13.23 -11.65 -26.90
C GLU A 655 -12.90 -12.81 -27.85
N GLY A 656 -13.93 -13.25 -28.59
CA GLY A 656 -13.82 -14.35 -29.55
C GLY A 656 -13.97 -15.76 -28.97
N LEU A 657 -14.18 -15.91 -27.67
CA LEU A 657 -14.56 -17.18 -27.02
C LEU A 657 -16.05 -17.16 -26.68
N SER A 658 -16.81 -18.18 -27.11
CA SER A 658 -18.20 -18.39 -26.70
C SER A 658 -18.37 -19.71 -25.94
N GLU A 659 -19.47 -19.86 -25.19
CA GLU A 659 -19.81 -21.13 -24.52
C GLU A 659 -19.81 -22.33 -25.49
N PHE A 660 -20.18 -22.13 -26.75
CA PHE A 660 -20.22 -23.19 -27.77
C PHE A 660 -18.82 -23.62 -28.24
N ASP A 661 -17.80 -22.82 -27.97
CA ASP A 661 -16.41 -23.08 -28.35
C ASP A 661 -15.63 -23.80 -27.23
N ILE A 662 -16.25 -24.04 -26.07
CA ILE A 662 -15.60 -24.72 -24.95
C ILE A 662 -15.46 -26.23 -25.25
N ASP A 663 -14.22 -26.66 -25.49
CA ASP A 663 -13.85 -28.07 -25.61
C ASP A 663 -13.70 -28.67 -24.19
N MET A 664 -14.53 -29.67 -23.90
CA MET A 664 -14.63 -30.31 -22.59
C MET A 664 -13.31 -30.92 -22.10
N ASP A 665 -12.40 -31.28 -23.02
CA ASP A 665 -11.12 -31.91 -22.70
C ASP A 665 -9.94 -30.91 -22.71
N ALA A 666 -10.16 -29.68 -23.17
CA ALA A 666 -9.13 -28.63 -23.18
C ALA A 666 -9.03 -27.92 -21.83
N TYR A 667 -7.87 -27.31 -21.58
CA TYR A 667 -7.63 -26.48 -20.41
C TYR A 667 -7.78 -25.00 -20.76
N TYR A 668 -8.43 -24.26 -19.87
CA TYR A 668 -8.69 -22.83 -19.99
C TYR A 668 -8.04 -22.10 -18.83
N TRP A 669 -7.44 -20.94 -19.09
CA TRP A 669 -6.92 -20.07 -18.04
C TRP A 669 -8.09 -19.34 -17.39
N VAL A 670 -8.46 -19.71 -16.17
CA VAL A 670 -9.63 -19.17 -15.47
C VAL A 670 -9.17 -18.34 -14.28
N ALA A 671 -9.68 -17.13 -14.17
CA ALA A 671 -9.51 -16.27 -13.01
C ALA A 671 -10.80 -16.18 -12.19
N THR A 672 -10.65 -16.15 -10.87
CA THR A 672 -11.75 -15.95 -9.92
C THR A 672 -11.20 -15.34 -8.63
N ASN A 673 -12.02 -15.21 -7.60
CA ASN A 673 -11.54 -14.77 -6.28
C ASN A 673 -11.30 -15.96 -5.33
N ASP A 674 -10.56 -15.74 -4.26
CA ASP A 674 -10.15 -16.77 -3.31
C ASP A 674 -11.31 -17.45 -2.58
N TYR A 675 -12.40 -16.72 -2.34
CA TYR A 675 -13.66 -17.29 -1.86
C TYR A 675 -14.23 -18.34 -2.82
N VAL A 676 -14.40 -18.00 -4.11
CA VAL A 676 -14.94 -18.92 -5.12
C VAL A 676 -13.99 -20.09 -5.33
N PHE A 677 -12.68 -19.83 -5.40
CA PHE A 677 -11.69 -20.88 -5.55
C PHE A 677 -11.74 -21.90 -4.39
N GLY A 678 -11.91 -21.42 -3.16
CA GLY A 678 -11.95 -22.26 -1.96
C GLY A 678 -13.22 -23.10 -1.84
N ASN A 679 -14.37 -22.59 -2.30
CA ASN A 679 -15.69 -23.14 -1.97
C ASN A 679 -16.37 -23.93 -3.09
N TYR A 680 -15.77 -24.02 -4.28
CA TYR A 680 -16.37 -24.73 -5.42
C TYR A 680 -15.52 -25.94 -5.83
N ASP A 681 -16.15 -27.12 -5.86
CA ASP A 681 -15.49 -28.41 -6.12
C ASP A 681 -14.71 -28.43 -7.44
N GLU A 682 -15.18 -27.66 -8.42
CA GLU A 682 -14.54 -27.50 -9.74
C GLU A 682 -13.11 -26.97 -9.65
N PHE A 683 -12.75 -26.23 -8.60
CA PHE A 683 -11.39 -25.70 -8.41
C PHE A 683 -10.51 -26.58 -7.51
N GLN A 684 -11.09 -27.33 -6.57
CA GLN A 684 -10.36 -27.98 -5.49
C GLN A 684 -9.43 -29.13 -5.93
N VAL A 685 -9.57 -29.62 -7.17
CA VAL A 685 -8.71 -30.69 -7.71
C VAL A 685 -7.40 -30.19 -8.33
N TYR A 686 -7.22 -28.87 -8.42
CA TYR A 686 -6.07 -28.23 -9.06
C TYR A 686 -5.15 -27.59 -8.01
N ASN A 687 -3.84 -27.82 -8.14
CA ASN A 687 -2.83 -27.32 -7.22
C ASN A 687 -1.86 -26.29 -7.84
N ASP A 688 -1.87 -26.17 -9.18
CA ASP A 688 -1.03 -25.21 -9.91
C ASP A 688 -1.75 -23.85 -9.98
N ILE A 689 -1.74 -23.14 -8.85
CA ILE A 689 -2.48 -21.90 -8.64
C ILE A 689 -1.55 -20.70 -8.78
N TYR A 690 -2.01 -19.65 -9.44
CA TYR A 690 -1.32 -18.36 -9.53
C TYR A 690 -2.04 -17.30 -8.69
N TYR A 691 -1.28 -16.66 -7.81
CA TYR A 691 -1.74 -15.57 -6.95
C TYR A 691 -0.99 -14.29 -7.35
N PRO A 692 -1.61 -13.37 -8.12
CA PRO A 692 -1.01 -12.08 -8.44
C PRO A 692 -0.88 -11.15 -7.23
N GLY A 693 -1.53 -11.45 -6.10
CA GLY A 693 -1.55 -10.57 -4.91
C GLY A 693 -2.43 -9.33 -5.09
N VAL A 694 -3.41 -9.38 -5.99
CA VAL A 694 -4.32 -8.28 -6.31
C VAL A 694 -5.68 -8.55 -5.66
N VAL A 695 -6.22 -7.57 -4.94
CA VAL A 695 -7.59 -7.60 -4.40
C VAL A 695 -8.59 -7.23 -5.50
N ASP A 696 -9.70 -7.96 -5.62
CA ASP A 696 -10.68 -7.77 -6.70
C ASP A 696 -11.32 -6.37 -6.70
N ARG A 697 -11.66 -5.82 -5.53
CA ARG A 697 -12.11 -4.43 -5.39
C ARG A 697 -11.07 -3.41 -5.89
N VAL A 698 -9.78 -3.64 -5.62
CA VAL A 698 -8.70 -2.75 -6.07
C VAL A 698 -8.60 -2.79 -7.60
N ALA A 699 -8.67 -3.97 -8.21
CA ALA A 699 -8.72 -4.10 -9.66
C ALA A 699 -9.94 -3.39 -10.27
N PHE A 700 -11.09 -3.42 -9.60
CA PHE A 700 -12.28 -2.69 -10.02
C PHE A 700 -12.10 -1.17 -9.90
N GLU A 701 -11.47 -0.68 -8.84
CA GLU A 701 -11.13 0.74 -8.72
C GLU A 701 -10.16 1.19 -9.82
N ASP A 702 -9.12 0.41 -10.10
CA ASP A 702 -8.15 0.69 -11.17
C ASP A 702 -8.84 0.79 -12.54
N GLU A 703 -9.75 -0.14 -12.85
CA GLU A 703 -10.57 -0.09 -14.07
C GLU A 703 -11.42 1.18 -14.15
N LEU A 704 -12.03 1.61 -13.05
CA LEU A 704 -12.79 2.86 -13.01
C LEU A 704 -11.90 4.08 -13.27
N ARG A 705 -10.69 4.10 -12.70
CA ARG A 705 -9.72 5.18 -12.87
C ARG A 705 -9.16 5.23 -14.29
N GLU A 706 -8.87 4.09 -14.91
CA GLU A 706 -8.45 4.00 -16.31
C GLU A 706 -9.55 4.55 -17.25
N ARG A 707 -10.82 4.16 -17.03
CA ARG A 707 -11.94 4.73 -17.80
C ARG A 707 -12.07 6.24 -17.60
N ALA A 708 -11.83 6.73 -16.38
CA ALA A 708 -11.92 8.17 -16.06
C ALA A 708 -10.94 9.05 -16.85
N GLU A 709 -9.88 8.46 -17.43
CA GLU A 709 -8.96 9.20 -18.31
C GLU A 709 -9.64 9.68 -19.61
N THR A 710 -10.72 9.02 -20.04
CA THR A 710 -11.35 9.26 -21.36
C THR A 710 -12.83 9.60 -21.29
N THR A 711 -13.51 9.30 -20.17
CA THR A 711 -14.95 9.57 -19.97
C THR A 711 -15.24 9.99 -18.53
N THR A 712 -16.36 10.68 -18.31
CA THR A 712 -16.90 10.96 -16.96
C THR A 712 -18.08 10.07 -16.60
N GLN A 713 -18.44 9.13 -17.49
CA GLN A 713 -19.59 8.25 -17.35
C GLN A 713 -19.14 6.80 -17.30
N PHE A 714 -19.60 6.07 -16.28
CA PHE A 714 -19.44 4.62 -16.17
C PHE A 714 -20.57 3.91 -16.92
N ILE A 715 -20.18 3.07 -17.88
CA ILE A 715 -21.09 2.29 -18.73
C ILE A 715 -20.63 0.83 -18.68
N ILE A 716 -21.57 -0.09 -18.41
CA ILE A 716 -21.41 -1.53 -18.66
C ILE A 716 -22.11 -1.83 -19.99
N ASP A 717 -21.37 -2.37 -20.95
CA ASP A 717 -21.83 -2.64 -22.32
C ASP A 717 -22.63 -3.95 -22.48
#